data_AF-A0A803TN76-F1
#
_entry.id   AF-A0A803TN76-F1
#
_cell.length_a   1.000
_cell.length_b   1.000
_cell.length_c   1.000
_cell.angle_alpha   90.00
_cell.angle_beta   90.00
_cell.angle_gamma   90.00
#
_symmetry.space_group_name_H-M   'P 1'
#
loop_
_entity.id
_entity.type
_entity.pdbx_description
1 polymer ?
#
loop_
_entity_poly.entity_id
_entity_poly.type
_entity_poly.pdbx_seq_one_letter_code
_entity_poly.pdbx_strand_id
1 'polypeptide(L)'
;MEPAKFLNALKGLGTACITLNELVNTWNVSLLAALDEIAPRRLLRPHRNRSPWYTNELRTMKQARKRLEHRWRQKPDEVSLSVFKAFCRSYESAIKDAKKSYNSFLIASARSRPAQVFKIVRALTSPAPLVQNPATTALTAEAFQKFFTDKITVLRQELPPTADTLSELEILWPLSGPIFDRFTPLDKEDVARILAVAKPTTCSLDPCPSWLVKSCLEGLLDPLSNIINGSLEQGVFPDILKEARVRPLLKKPSLDPMTLANYRPVSNLPFLGKMIERAVLGELQQFLDDTASLDPFQSGFRPGHGTETVLVAITDELRRQSDSGGSALLLLLDLTTAFDTVDYDLMIHRLAMSGVRGQALNWFSSFLRNRSQCVEYMDQVSDRSPLLCGVPQGAILSPLLFNIYVRPLASLVRSFGLDCYQYADDTQLLLRLEPGATSIPEKFTLCLEALSNWLRASRLKVNPAKTEILWHGHSTGLTHLLPTFDGAALSPSPTVKSLGVVLDSQLTMEAQVAAASKQAFFHLRQVRQLAPYLSDEALATVIHATVTSRLDYCNALYVGLPMSMTRKLRIVQNAAARLLTRTLVKCHITPVLQHLHWLPTDYRGLYKMLVLTFKTLYGQGPSYLRDRLSFSHHRRSQQPSQRDLLYVPGPREVHLERTRRRAFSVSAPALWNALPPYMRAMRELGPFTLALKTWLFTRAFNLF
;
A
#
# COMPACT_ATOMS: atom_id res chain seq x y z
N MET A 1 -4.17 30.75 10.82
CA MET A 1 -4.16 30.22 12.20
C MET A 1 -2.70 30.10 12.59
N GLU A 2 -2.26 30.87 13.57
CA GLU A 2 -0.84 30.95 13.98
C GLU A 2 -0.59 30.00 15.16
N PRO A 3 0.35 29.03 15.06
CA PRO A 3 0.64 28.07 16.13
C PRO A 3 0.99 28.71 17.47
N ALA A 4 1.75 29.82 17.46
CA ALA A 4 2.13 30.52 18.69
C ALA A 4 0.91 31.07 19.46
N LYS A 5 -0.09 31.62 18.75
CA LYS A 5 -1.33 32.09 19.37
C LYS A 5 -2.15 30.94 19.96
N PHE A 6 -2.17 29.80 19.27
CA PHE A 6 -2.82 28.60 19.79
C PHE A 6 -2.17 28.13 21.09
N LEU A 7 -0.83 28.05 21.12
CA LEU A 7 -0.10 27.64 22.31
C LEU A 7 -0.37 28.56 23.51
N ASN A 8 -0.37 29.88 23.29
CA ASN A 8 -0.65 30.86 24.33
C ASN A 8 -2.09 30.80 24.88
N ALA A 9 -3.05 30.34 24.06
CA ALA A 9 -4.44 30.16 24.46
C ALA A 9 -4.66 28.84 25.24
N LEU A 10 -3.71 27.91 25.24
CA LEU A 10 -3.83 26.66 25.99
C LEU A 10 -3.76 26.91 27.49
N LYS A 11 -4.80 26.46 28.19
CA LYS A 11 -4.91 26.53 29.66
C LYS A 11 -5.32 25.17 30.19
N GLY A 12 -4.84 24.82 31.39
CA GLY A 12 -5.37 23.70 32.17
C GLY A 12 -4.90 22.28 31.80
N LEU A 13 -3.80 22.12 31.04
CA LEU A 13 -3.23 20.79 30.73
C LEU A 13 -2.41 20.17 31.91
N GLY A 14 -2.70 20.58 33.15
CA GLY A 14 -1.96 20.18 34.35
C GLY A 14 -2.26 18.75 34.85
N THR A 15 -1.31 18.18 35.58
CA THR A 15 -1.26 16.77 36.04
C THR A 15 -1.87 16.54 37.43
N ALA A 16 -3.03 17.11 37.74
CA ALA A 16 -3.72 16.72 38.98
C ALA A 16 -4.11 15.23 38.90
N CYS A 17 -4.28 14.57 40.05
CA CYS A 17 -4.56 13.13 40.19
C CYS A 17 -5.89 12.75 39.52
N ILE A 18 -5.82 12.45 38.22
CA ILE A 18 -6.95 12.36 37.29
C ILE A 18 -6.84 11.02 36.56
N THR A 19 -7.97 10.34 36.35
CA THR A 19 -8.02 9.07 35.59
C THR A 19 -7.64 9.26 34.13
N LEU A 20 -7.24 8.21 33.41
CA LEU A 20 -6.83 8.32 31.99
C LEU A 20 -7.91 8.96 31.10
N ASN A 21 -9.18 8.58 31.30
CA ASN A 21 -10.30 9.14 30.54
C ASN A 21 -10.50 10.63 30.82
N GLU A 22 -10.36 11.04 32.07
CA GLU A 22 -10.44 12.46 32.44
C GLU A 22 -9.23 13.26 31.92
N LEU A 23 -8.02 12.68 31.85
CA LEU A 23 -6.86 13.31 31.20
C LEU A 23 -7.12 13.56 29.71
N VAL A 24 -7.66 12.57 29.00
CA VAL A 24 -8.04 12.71 27.59
C VAL A 24 -9.19 13.71 27.41
N ASN A 25 -10.13 13.76 28.34
CA ASN A 25 -11.21 14.74 28.32
C ASN A 25 -10.67 16.17 28.48
N THR A 26 -9.81 16.41 29.49
CA THR A 26 -9.13 17.68 29.71
C THR A 26 -8.32 18.10 28.48
N TRP A 27 -7.59 17.16 27.86
CA TRP A 27 -6.91 17.39 26.59
C TRP A 27 -7.85 17.90 25.49
N ASN A 28 -8.98 17.21 25.28
CA ASN A 28 -9.94 17.59 24.25
C ASN A 28 -10.58 18.96 24.52
N VAL A 29 -11.00 19.20 25.77
CA VAL A 29 -11.65 20.45 26.17
C VAL A 29 -10.68 21.64 26.05
N SER A 30 -9.45 21.51 26.57
CA SER A 30 -8.45 22.59 26.50
C SER A 30 -8.07 22.95 25.07
N LEU A 31 -7.85 21.95 24.21
CA LEU A 31 -7.52 22.21 22.79
C LEU A 31 -8.68 22.86 22.04
N LEU A 32 -9.91 22.40 22.29
CA LEU A 32 -11.11 22.97 21.64
C LEU A 32 -11.34 24.40 22.10
N ALA A 33 -11.23 24.68 23.41
CA ALA A 33 -11.36 26.01 23.96
C ALA A 33 -10.32 26.98 23.39
N ALA A 34 -9.05 26.54 23.31
CA ALA A 34 -7.99 27.33 22.68
C ALA A 34 -8.26 27.58 21.19
N LEU A 35 -8.81 26.59 20.47
CA LEU A 35 -9.16 26.73 19.06
C LEU A 35 -10.30 27.74 18.87
N ASP A 36 -11.35 27.65 19.68
CA ASP A 36 -12.50 28.54 19.62
C ASP A 36 -12.14 29.98 20.01
N GLU A 37 -11.17 30.17 20.92
CA GLU A 37 -10.60 31.49 21.25
C GLU A 37 -9.89 32.13 20.05
N ILE A 38 -9.02 31.39 19.36
CA ILE A 38 -8.21 31.94 18.26
C ILE A 38 -8.94 31.96 16.90
N ALA A 39 -9.94 31.10 16.73
CA ALA A 39 -10.61 30.85 15.44
C ALA A 39 -12.09 30.47 15.65
N PRO A 40 -12.92 31.38 16.18
CA PRO A 40 -14.33 31.11 16.45
C PRO A 40 -15.06 30.74 15.15
N ARG A 41 -15.95 29.75 15.25
CA ARG A 41 -16.76 29.31 14.10
C ARG A 41 -17.63 30.47 13.60
N ARG A 42 -17.49 30.81 12.31
CA ARG A 42 -18.31 31.82 11.63
C ARG A 42 -18.90 31.24 10.36
N LEU A 43 -20.16 31.56 10.07
CA LEU A 43 -20.79 31.26 8.78
C LEU A 43 -20.05 32.00 7.67
N LEU A 44 -19.32 31.25 6.84
CA LEU A 44 -18.67 31.80 5.66
C LEU A 44 -19.73 32.03 4.57
N ARG A 45 -19.85 33.27 4.10
CA ARG A 45 -20.53 33.54 2.83
C ARG A 45 -19.69 32.93 1.71
N PRO A 46 -20.28 32.30 0.68
CA PRO A 46 -19.53 31.71 -0.43
C PRO A 46 -18.76 32.80 -1.17
N HIS A 47 -17.50 33.01 -0.79
CA HIS A 47 -16.61 33.89 -1.51
C HIS A 47 -16.31 33.21 -2.85
N ARG A 48 -16.42 33.94 -3.97
CA ARG A 48 -15.92 33.43 -5.25
C ARG A 48 -14.43 33.11 -5.06
N ASN A 49 -14.09 31.82 -4.97
CA ASN A 49 -12.72 31.37 -4.80
C ASN A 49 -11.91 31.88 -6.00
N ARG A 50 -11.06 32.89 -5.76
CA ARG A 50 -10.09 33.30 -6.76
C ARG A 50 -9.10 32.15 -6.90
N SER A 51 -8.78 31.77 -8.13
CA SER A 51 -7.81 30.71 -8.35
C SER A 51 -6.49 31.10 -7.67
N PRO A 52 -5.86 30.21 -6.87
CA PRO A 52 -4.71 30.57 -6.03
C PRO A 52 -3.50 31.12 -6.81
N TRP A 53 -3.38 30.78 -8.10
CA TRP A 53 -2.34 31.26 -8.99
C TRP A 53 -2.59 32.67 -9.57
N TYR A 54 -3.76 33.30 -9.30
CA TYR A 54 -4.14 34.57 -9.91
C TYR A 54 -3.56 35.77 -9.14
N THR A 55 -2.48 36.34 -9.64
CA THR A 55 -1.73 37.43 -9.00
C THR A 55 -2.36 38.82 -9.22
N ASN A 56 -1.90 39.82 -8.45
CA ASN A 56 -2.29 41.22 -8.67
C ASN A 56 -1.77 41.76 -10.02
N GLU A 57 -0.62 41.30 -10.49
CA GLU A 57 -0.08 41.61 -11.81
C GLU A 57 -0.99 41.11 -12.93
N LEU A 58 -1.49 39.88 -12.86
CA LEU A 58 -2.48 39.40 -13.84
C LEU A 58 -3.77 40.23 -13.82
N ARG A 59 -4.12 40.83 -12.67
CA ARG A 59 -5.26 41.73 -12.57
C ARG A 59 -5.00 43.05 -13.29
N THR A 60 -3.84 43.66 -13.10
CA THR A 60 -3.46 44.91 -13.77
C THR A 60 -3.36 44.69 -15.28
N MET A 61 -2.76 43.57 -15.72
CA MET A 61 -2.73 43.20 -17.13
C MET A 61 -4.13 42.99 -17.72
N LYS A 62 -5.05 42.32 -16.98
CA LYS A 62 -6.44 42.16 -17.44
C LYS A 62 -7.16 43.50 -17.63
N GLN A 63 -6.91 44.46 -16.75
CA GLN A 63 -7.45 45.82 -16.88
C GLN A 63 -6.86 46.55 -18.10
N ALA A 64 -5.55 46.48 -18.30
CA ALA A 64 -4.88 47.05 -19.48
C ALA A 64 -5.40 46.43 -20.79
N ARG A 65 -5.59 45.10 -20.82
CA ARG A 65 -6.19 44.39 -21.96
C ARG A 65 -7.58 44.94 -22.30
N LYS A 66 -8.44 45.16 -21.30
CA LYS A 66 -9.77 45.75 -21.51
C LYS A 66 -9.71 47.18 -22.03
N ARG A 67 -8.75 47.99 -21.56
CA ARG A 67 -8.55 49.37 -22.06
C ARG A 67 -8.15 49.37 -23.53
N LEU A 68 -7.23 48.48 -23.92
CA LEU A 68 -6.81 48.30 -25.33
C LEU A 68 -7.95 47.77 -26.21
N GLU A 69 -8.76 46.83 -25.69
CA GLU A 69 -9.96 46.33 -26.36
C GLU A 69 -10.97 47.46 -26.63
N HIS A 70 -11.24 48.30 -25.62
CA HIS A 70 -12.12 49.46 -25.77
C HIS A 70 -11.59 50.46 -26.79
N ARG A 71 -10.28 50.76 -26.77
CA ARG A 71 -9.65 51.69 -27.72
C ARG A 71 -9.82 51.22 -29.16
N TRP A 72 -9.57 49.94 -29.43
CA TRP A 72 -9.77 49.36 -30.75
C TRP A 72 -11.25 49.35 -31.17
N ARG A 73 -12.18 49.04 -30.26
CA ARG A 73 -13.63 49.08 -30.56
C ARG A 73 -14.13 50.49 -30.87
N GLN A 74 -13.53 51.52 -30.26
CA GLN A 74 -13.86 52.92 -30.51
C GLN A 74 -13.29 53.43 -31.85
N LYS A 75 -12.06 53.00 -32.20
CA LYS A 75 -11.42 53.35 -33.46
C LYS A 75 -10.80 52.09 -34.09
N PRO A 76 -11.52 51.40 -34.98
CA PRO A 76 -11.03 50.17 -35.60
C PRO A 76 -9.93 50.47 -36.62
N ASP A 77 -8.69 50.56 -36.15
CA ASP A 77 -7.50 50.70 -36.99
C ASP A 77 -6.53 49.52 -36.80
N GLU A 78 -5.71 49.27 -37.83
CA GLU A 78 -4.82 48.10 -37.88
C GLU A 78 -3.72 48.16 -36.81
N VAL A 79 -3.25 49.36 -36.46
CA VAL A 79 -2.23 49.57 -35.42
C VAL A 79 -2.81 49.21 -34.06
N SER A 80 -3.98 49.73 -33.70
CA SER A 80 -4.69 49.41 -32.45
C SER A 80 -5.02 47.93 -32.33
N LEU A 81 -5.43 47.26 -33.43
CA LEU A 81 -5.68 45.82 -33.44
C LEU A 81 -4.39 45.01 -33.21
N SER A 82 -3.27 45.41 -33.82
CA SER A 82 -1.98 44.75 -33.65
C SER A 82 -1.49 44.83 -32.20
N VAL A 83 -1.58 46.00 -31.57
CA VAL A 83 -1.22 46.24 -30.16
C VAL A 83 -2.11 45.42 -29.24
N PHE A 84 -3.43 45.40 -29.47
CA PHE A 84 -4.35 44.58 -28.68
C PHE A 84 -4.04 43.08 -28.80
N LYS A 85 -3.82 42.57 -30.02
CA LYS A 85 -3.45 41.16 -30.25
C LYS A 85 -2.12 40.80 -29.60
N ALA A 86 -1.10 41.65 -29.71
CA ALA A 86 0.20 41.45 -29.05
C ALA A 86 0.05 41.41 -27.52
N PHE A 87 -0.74 42.32 -26.95
CA PHE A 87 -1.00 42.35 -25.51
C PHE A 87 -1.80 41.13 -25.04
N CYS A 88 -2.76 40.64 -25.83
CA CYS A 88 -3.47 39.39 -25.54
C CYS A 88 -2.50 38.20 -25.43
N ARG A 89 -1.54 38.07 -26.36
CA ARG A 89 -0.51 37.01 -26.29
C ARG A 89 0.38 37.16 -25.06
N SER A 90 0.80 38.37 -24.72
CA SER A 90 1.58 38.65 -23.51
C SER A 90 0.81 38.27 -22.24
N TYR A 91 -0.46 38.66 -22.15
CA TYR A 91 -1.33 38.30 -21.03
C TYR A 91 -1.59 36.79 -20.93
N GLU A 92 -1.79 36.10 -22.06
CA GLU A 92 -1.91 34.64 -22.11
C GLU A 92 -0.62 33.94 -21.65
N SER A 93 0.55 34.46 -22.05
CA SER A 93 1.85 33.97 -21.57
C SER A 93 1.98 34.15 -20.06
N ALA A 94 1.70 35.35 -19.55
CA ALA A 94 1.75 35.64 -18.11
C ALA A 94 0.82 34.73 -17.29
N ILE A 95 -0.40 34.45 -17.78
CA ILE A 95 -1.30 33.47 -17.15
C ILE A 95 -0.65 32.09 -17.10
N LYS A 96 -0.06 31.65 -18.22
CA LYS A 96 0.59 30.35 -18.33
C LYS A 96 1.78 30.24 -17.38
N ASP A 97 2.58 31.30 -17.25
CA ASP A 97 3.75 31.36 -16.38
C ASP A 97 3.35 31.38 -14.90
N ALA A 98 2.28 32.11 -14.53
CA ALA A 98 1.73 32.08 -13.17
C ALA A 98 1.20 30.68 -12.80
N LYS A 99 0.44 30.04 -13.70
CA LYS A 99 -0.01 28.65 -13.52
C LYS A 99 1.16 27.68 -13.40
N LYS A 100 2.18 27.84 -14.27
CA LYS A 100 3.38 27.02 -14.29
C LYS A 100 4.12 27.10 -12.96
N SER A 101 4.35 28.32 -12.46
CA SER A 101 5.05 28.57 -11.21
C SER A 101 4.29 27.97 -10.02
N TYR A 102 2.98 28.23 -9.93
CA TYR A 102 2.14 27.72 -8.86
C TYR A 102 2.05 26.18 -8.84
N ASN A 103 1.76 25.56 -9.99
CA ASN A 103 1.64 24.10 -10.08
C ASN A 103 2.99 23.42 -9.81
N SER A 104 4.10 23.98 -10.30
CA SER A 104 5.43 23.43 -10.07
C SER A 104 5.82 23.51 -8.60
N PHE A 105 5.48 24.60 -7.92
CA PHE A 105 5.65 24.73 -6.47
C PHE A 105 4.85 23.66 -5.71
N LEU A 106 3.57 23.45 -6.07
CA LEU A 106 2.75 22.41 -5.47
C LEU A 106 3.36 21.01 -5.64
N ILE A 107 3.82 20.68 -6.86
CA ILE A 107 4.45 19.38 -7.13
C ILE A 107 5.78 19.24 -6.37
N ALA A 108 6.61 20.29 -6.33
CA ALA A 108 7.88 20.29 -5.59
C ALA A 108 7.66 20.05 -4.09
N SER A 109 6.66 20.72 -3.50
CA SER A 109 6.28 20.51 -2.09
C SER A 109 5.80 19.09 -1.78
N ALA A 110 5.35 18.36 -2.79
CA ALA A 110 4.84 16.99 -2.70
C ALA A 110 5.83 15.93 -3.23
N ARG A 111 7.03 16.31 -3.70
CA ARG A 111 7.95 15.43 -4.44
C ARG A 111 8.31 14.14 -3.69
N SER A 112 8.49 14.23 -2.37
CA SER A 112 8.78 13.09 -1.48
C SER A 112 7.56 12.21 -1.16
N ARG A 113 6.36 12.60 -1.61
CA ARG A 113 5.08 11.98 -1.26
C ARG A 113 4.28 11.63 -2.53
N PRO A 114 4.56 10.49 -3.19
CA PRO A 114 3.94 10.13 -4.47
C PRO A 114 2.41 10.17 -4.46
N ALA A 115 1.75 9.72 -3.40
CA ALA A 115 0.29 9.76 -3.27
C ALA A 115 -0.27 11.20 -3.35
N GLN A 116 0.46 12.18 -2.81
CA GLN A 116 0.07 13.59 -2.90
C GLN A 116 0.29 14.14 -4.30
N VAL A 117 1.40 13.78 -4.95
CA VAL A 117 1.63 14.09 -6.37
C VAL A 117 0.47 13.56 -7.22
N PHE A 118 0.05 12.31 -7.01
CA PHE A 118 -1.13 11.74 -7.69
C PHE A 118 -2.41 12.53 -7.41
N LYS A 119 -2.64 12.95 -6.15
CA LYS A 119 -3.81 13.76 -5.79
C LYS A 119 -3.79 15.11 -6.52
N ILE A 120 -2.64 15.77 -6.58
CA ILE A 120 -2.46 17.04 -7.29
C ILE A 120 -2.69 16.84 -8.79
N VAL A 121 -2.03 15.85 -9.41
CA VAL A 121 -2.19 15.54 -10.84
C VAL A 121 -3.66 15.26 -11.15
N ARG A 122 -4.33 14.42 -10.36
CA ARG A 122 -5.76 14.11 -10.55
C ARG A 122 -6.63 15.36 -10.42
N ALA A 123 -6.34 16.25 -9.48
CA ALA A 123 -7.07 17.51 -9.34
C ALA A 123 -6.85 18.46 -10.52
N LEU A 124 -5.68 18.42 -11.15
CA LEU A 124 -5.36 19.23 -12.33
C LEU A 124 -5.88 18.64 -13.65
N THR A 125 -6.05 17.32 -13.73
CA THR A 125 -6.43 16.62 -14.99
C THR A 125 -7.87 16.15 -15.01
N SER A 126 -8.52 15.97 -13.86
CA SER A 126 -9.93 15.62 -13.83
C SER A 126 -10.75 16.85 -14.20
N PRO A 127 -11.80 16.70 -15.04
CA PRO A 127 -12.83 17.72 -15.09
C PRO A 127 -13.34 17.97 -13.66
N ALA A 128 -13.65 19.22 -13.32
CA ALA A 128 -14.27 19.53 -12.03
C ALA A 128 -15.37 18.50 -11.78
N PRO A 129 -15.45 17.88 -10.59
CA PRO A 129 -16.52 16.95 -10.31
C PRO A 129 -17.80 17.67 -10.70
N LEU A 130 -18.62 17.03 -11.55
CA LEU A 130 -20.00 17.45 -11.71
C LEU A 130 -20.48 17.62 -10.27
N VAL A 131 -20.77 18.86 -9.89
CA VAL A 131 -21.50 19.13 -8.66
C VAL A 131 -22.75 18.30 -8.87
N GLN A 132 -22.79 17.11 -8.27
CA GLN A 132 -24.00 16.34 -8.20
C GLN A 132 -24.95 17.31 -7.50
N ASN A 133 -25.98 17.75 -8.22
CA ASN A 133 -27.01 18.56 -7.62
C ASN A 133 -27.42 17.85 -6.32
N PRO A 134 -27.42 18.53 -5.16
CA PRO A 134 -27.82 17.94 -3.88
C PRO A 134 -29.25 17.36 -3.89
N ALA A 135 -30.00 17.60 -4.96
CA ALA A 135 -31.39 17.19 -5.15
C ALA A 135 -31.56 15.77 -5.72
N THR A 136 -30.54 14.90 -5.73
CA THR A 136 -30.70 13.52 -6.20
C THR A 136 -29.83 12.52 -5.42
N THR A 137 -30.09 12.35 -4.13
CA THR A 137 -29.48 11.25 -3.37
C THR A 137 -30.52 10.52 -2.55
N ALA A 138 -30.92 9.33 -3.01
CA ALA A 138 -31.71 8.37 -2.24
C ALA A 138 -30.91 7.72 -1.09
N LEU A 139 -29.58 7.89 -1.06
CA LEU A 139 -28.70 7.31 -0.05
C LEU A 139 -28.42 8.32 1.08
N THR A 140 -28.62 7.88 2.32
CA THR A 140 -28.35 8.65 3.55
C THR A 140 -27.24 8.01 4.38
N ALA A 141 -26.71 8.74 5.36
CA ALA A 141 -25.72 8.21 6.30
C ALA A 141 -26.28 7.00 7.08
N GLU A 142 -27.56 7.05 7.49
CA GLU A 142 -28.29 5.97 8.15
C GLU A 142 -28.40 4.72 7.27
N ALA A 143 -28.70 4.88 5.97
CA ALA A 143 -28.79 3.75 5.05
C ALA A 143 -27.45 3.01 4.94
N PHE A 144 -26.34 3.75 4.89
CA PHE A 144 -25.00 3.16 4.93
C PHE A 144 -24.70 2.48 6.27
N GLN A 145 -25.00 3.14 7.39
CA GLN A 145 -24.77 2.59 8.73
C GLN A 145 -25.52 1.27 8.91
N LYS A 146 -26.80 1.24 8.57
CA LYS A 146 -27.64 0.04 8.60
C LYS A 146 -27.07 -1.05 7.71
N PHE A 147 -26.77 -0.74 6.45
CA PHE A 147 -26.22 -1.72 5.51
C PHE A 147 -24.89 -2.34 5.98
N PHE A 148 -23.94 -1.54 6.46
CA PHE A 148 -22.66 -2.07 6.95
C PHE A 148 -22.84 -2.91 8.21
N THR A 149 -23.74 -2.51 9.13
CA THR A 149 -23.99 -3.25 10.37
C THR A 149 -24.72 -4.57 10.09
N ASP A 150 -25.83 -4.52 9.35
CA ASP A 150 -26.66 -5.68 8.99
C ASP A 150 -25.84 -6.74 8.26
N LYS A 151 -24.96 -6.31 7.33
CA LYS A 151 -24.08 -7.21 6.60
C LYS A 151 -23.18 -8.04 7.53
N ILE A 152 -22.61 -7.42 8.57
CA ILE A 152 -21.73 -8.12 9.52
C ILE A 152 -22.55 -9.00 10.46
N THR A 153 -23.70 -8.52 10.92
CA THR A 153 -24.62 -9.30 11.77
C THR A 153 -25.07 -10.59 11.08
N VAL A 154 -25.54 -10.51 9.85
CA VAL A 154 -25.97 -11.69 9.05
C VAL A 154 -24.80 -12.66 8.88
N LEU A 155 -23.62 -12.17 8.50
CA LEU A 155 -22.46 -13.01 8.29
C LEU A 155 -22.02 -13.73 9.58
N ARG A 156 -22.11 -13.07 10.75
CA ARG A 156 -21.81 -13.71 12.05
C ARG A 156 -22.83 -14.79 12.43
N GLN A 157 -24.10 -14.60 12.09
CA GLN A 157 -25.16 -15.59 12.36
C GLN A 157 -24.96 -16.87 11.53
N GLU A 158 -24.40 -16.76 10.33
CA GLU A 158 -24.08 -17.91 9.46
C GLU A 158 -22.85 -18.71 9.92
N LEU A 159 -22.02 -18.15 10.81
CA LEU A 159 -20.76 -18.73 11.25
C LEU A 159 -20.89 -19.34 12.66
N PRO A 160 -20.21 -20.47 12.94
CA PRO A 160 -20.32 -21.18 14.21
C PRO A 160 -19.89 -20.30 15.40
N PRO A 161 -20.46 -20.49 16.60
CA PRO A 161 -20.13 -19.71 17.79
C PRO A 161 -18.69 -19.94 18.27
N THR A 162 -18.13 -18.94 18.98
CA THR A 162 -16.72 -18.93 19.39
C THR A 162 -16.37 -19.99 20.45
N ALA A 163 -17.32 -20.34 21.33
CA ALA A 163 -17.10 -21.22 22.48
C ALA A 163 -16.66 -22.65 22.10
N ASP A 164 -17.16 -23.17 20.98
CA ASP A 164 -16.85 -24.52 20.52
C ASP A 164 -15.42 -24.62 19.93
N THR A 165 -14.82 -23.47 19.56
CA THR A 165 -13.58 -23.41 18.77
C THR A 165 -12.30 -23.35 19.62
N LEU A 166 -12.35 -22.69 20.78
CA LEU A 166 -11.19 -22.49 21.66
C LEU A 166 -10.63 -23.81 22.25
N SER A 167 -11.51 -24.80 22.44
CA SER A 167 -11.13 -26.10 23.00
C SER A 167 -10.60 -27.08 21.93
N GLU A 168 -10.96 -26.93 20.65
CA GLU A 168 -10.65 -27.90 19.59
C GLU A 168 -9.43 -27.54 18.73
N LEU A 169 -9.11 -26.25 18.52
CA LEU A 169 -8.11 -25.83 17.51
C LEU A 169 -6.71 -25.53 18.06
N GLU A 170 -6.51 -25.31 19.36
CA GLU A 170 -5.31 -24.64 19.90
C GLU A 170 -4.53 -25.45 20.96
N ILE A 171 -4.85 -26.74 21.17
CA ILE A 171 -4.20 -27.64 22.15
C ILE A 171 -2.67 -27.83 21.92
N LEU A 172 -2.14 -27.50 20.74
CA LEU A 172 -0.83 -27.99 20.30
C LEU A 172 0.35 -27.00 20.40
N TRP A 173 0.20 -25.82 20.99
CA TRP A 173 1.34 -24.88 21.06
C TRP A 173 1.90 -24.70 22.48
N PRO A 174 3.18 -25.03 22.73
CA PRO A 174 3.76 -24.86 24.04
C PRO A 174 3.83 -23.37 24.40
N LEU A 175 3.35 -23.03 25.59
CA LEU A 175 3.41 -21.71 26.23
C LEU A 175 4.85 -21.31 26.62
N SER A 176 5.86 -21.94 26.02
CA SER A 176 7.27 -21.78 26.39
C SER A 176 7.93 -20.79 25.44
N GLY A 177 8.21 -19.60 25.95
CA GLY A 177 8.80 -18.50 25.21
C GLY A 177 8.84 -17.24 26.07
N PRO A 178 9.52 -16.18 25.60
CA PRO A 178 9.49 -14.89 26.29
C PRO A 178 8.05 -14.34 26.31
N ILE A 179 7.73 -13.65 27.40
CA ILE A 179 6.39 -13.14 27.68
C ILE A 179 6.43 -11.62 27.55
N PHE A 180 5.43 -11.05 26.86
CA PHE A 180 5.16 -9.62 26.84
C PHE A 180 4.01 -9.31 27.80
N ASP A 181 4.33 -9.02 29.06
CA ASP A 181 3.35 -8.81 30.13
C ASP A 181 3.01 -7.33 30.39
N ARG A 182 3.91 -6.42 30.02
CA ARG A 182 3.82 -4.98 30.27
C ARG A 182 4.47 -4.18 29.13
N PHE A 183 4.02 -2.94 28.98
CA PHE A 183 4.65 -1.97 28.10
C PHE A 183 5.79 -1.24 28.82
N THR A 184 6.75 -0.77 28.05
CA THR A 184 7.85 0.07 28.54
C THR A 184 7.43 1.53 28.43
N PRO A 185 7.48 2.33 29.51
CA PRO A 185 7.20 3.75 29.43
C PRO A 185 8.11 4.43 28.40
N LEU A 186 7.52 5.26 27.54
CA LEU A 186 8.25 6.01 26.53
C LEU A 186 8.82 7.29 27.12
N ASP A 187 10.05 7.62 26.77
CA ASP A 187 10.59 8.94 27.07
C ASP A 187 10.00 10.02 26.14
N LYS A 188 10.27 11.29 26.45
CA LYS A 188 9.77 12.41 25.65
C LYS A 188 10.33 12.40 24.21
N GLU A 189 11.53 11.86 24.01
CA GLU A 189 12.16 11.80 22.69
C GLU A 189 11.50 10.74 21.82
N ASP A 190 11.15 9.58 22.38
CA ASP A 190 10.36 8.53 21.74
C ASP A 190 9.01 9.05 21.30
N VAL A 191 8.29 9.74 22.19
CA VAL A 191 7.01 10.36 21.87
C VAL A 191 7.19 11.38 20.74
N ALA A 192 8.22 12.23 20.80
CA ALA A 192 8.52 13.19 19.74
C ALA A 192 8.84 12.50 18.40
N ARG A 193 9.61 11.39 18.40
CA ARG A 193 9.91 10.57 17.22
C ARG A 193 8.65 9.98 16.60
N ILE A 194 7.76 9.40 17.40
CA ILE A 194 6.47 8.85 16.96
C ILE A 194 5.65 9.94 16.26
N LEU A 195 5.57 11.14 16.87
CA LEU A 195 4.79 12.25 16.33
C LEU A 195 5.43 12.85 15.08
N ALA A 196 6.76 12.92 14.99
CA ALA A 196 7.46 13.44 13.83
C ALA A 196 7.12 12.64 12.56
N VAL A 197 7.11 11.30 12.66
CA VAL A 197 6.79 10.38 11.56
C VAL A 197 5.29 10.32 11.27
N ALA A 198 4.43 10.57 12.27
CA ALA A 198 2.98 10.49 12.10
C ALA A 198 2.43 11.49 11.05
N LYS A 199 1.55 11.01 10.18
CA LYS A 199 0.81 11.90 9.28
C LYS A 199 -0.27 12.66 10.07
N PRO A 200 -0.41 13.99 9.92
CA PRO A 200 -1.48 14.73 10.57
C PRO A 200 -2.81 14.42 9.86
N THR A 201 -3.51 13.39 10.34
CA THR A 201 -4.82 12.98 9.83
C THR A 201 -5.90 13.47 10.79
N THR A 202 -6.56 14.58 10.44
CA THR A 202 -7.66 15.12 11.22
C THR A 202 -8.93 14.28 11.06
N CYS A 203 -9.50 13.91 12.19
CA CYS A 203 -10.85 13.39 12.35
C CYS A 203 -11.82 14.52 12.72
N SER A 204 -13.10 14.39 12.38
CA SER A 204 -14.14 15.31 12.87
C SER A 204 -14.38 15.20 14.37
N LEU A 205 -13.90 14.12 15.00
CA LEU A 205 -13.86 13.94 16.46
C LEU A 205 -12.64 14.59 17.12
N ASP A 206 -11.65 15.04 16.35
CA ASP A 206 -10.50 15.72 16.95
C ASP A 206 -10.91 17.13 17.43
N PRO A 207 -10.42 17.58 18.60
CA PRO A 207 -10.75 18.90 19.14
C PRO A 207 -10.17 20.03 18.27
N CYS A 208 -9.11 19.75 17.52
CA CYS A 208 -8.50 20.68 16.60
C CYS A 208 -7.80 19.95 15.43
N PRO A 209 -7.45 20.66 14.34
CA PRO A 209 -6.71 20.05 13.25
C PRO A 209 -5.37 19.45 13.70
N SER A 210 -5.08 18.19 13.38
CA SER A 210 -3.89 17.48 13.89
C SER A 210 -2.56 18.10 13.45
N TRP A 211 -2.55 18.89 12.36
CA TRP A 211 -1.35 19.64 11.95
C TRP A 211 -0.98 20.71 12.99
N LEU A 212 -1.95 21.27 13.71
CA LEU A 212 -1.74 22.29 14.74
C LEU A 212 -1.08 21.66 15.97
N VAL A 213 -1.54 20.48 16.39
CA VAL A 213 -0.90 19.66 17.43
C VAL A 213 0.57 19.40 17.07
N LYS A 214 0.84 18.95 15.83
CA LYS A 214 2.21 18.73 15.35
C LYS A 214 3.07 20.00 15.32
N SER A 215 2.47 21.15 15.03
CA SER A 215 3.18 22.44 14.95
C SER A 215 3.48 23.03 16.32
N CYS A 216 2.77 22.60 17.36
CA CYS A 216 2.93 23.06 18.75
C CYS A 216 3.51 21.95 19.64
N LEU A 217 4.27 21.01 19.05
CA LEU A 217 4.71 19.79 19.73
C LEU A 217 5.49 20.08 21.01
N GLU A 218 6.42 21.03 20.98
CA GLU A 218 7.27 21.36 22.14
C GLU A 218 6.44 21.69 23.39
N GLY A 219 5.35 22.45 23.25
CA GLY A 219 4.47 22.79 24.38
C GLY A 219 3.37 21.77 24.68
N LEU A 220 3.19 20.76 23.83
CA LEU A 220 2.20 19.69 24.01
C LEU A 220 2.84 18.33 24.34
N LEU A 221 4.17 18.24 24.34
CA LEU A 221 4.90 16.98 24.47
C LEU A 221 4.64 16.32 25.82
N ASP A 222 4.67 17.10 26.90
CA ASP A 222 4.45 16.63 28.27
C ASP A 222 3.05 16.04 28.47
N PRO A 223 1.95 16.76 28.19
CA PRO A 223 0.61 16.20 28.33
C PRO A 223 0.36 15.01 27.39
N LEU A 224 0.94 15.00 26.18
CA LEU A 224 0.87 13.85 25.28
C LEU A 224 1.58 12.62 25.86
N SER A 225 2.79 12.80 26.39
CA SER A 225 3.58 11.73 26.99
C SER A 225 2.85 11.12 28.18
N ASN A 226 2.25 11.97 29.03
CA ASN A 226 1.47 11.52 30.19
C ASN A 226 0.25 10.70 29.77
N ILE A 227 -0.46 11.09 28.71
CA ILE A 227 -1.62 10.32 28.21
C ILE A 227 -1.17 8.98 27.61
N ILE A 228 -0.10 8.98 26.80
CA ILE A 228 0.40 7.76 26.16
C ILE A 228 0.88 6.79 27.24
N ASN A 229 1.81 7.20 28.10
CA ASN A 229 2.34 6.35 29.16
C ASN A 229 1.26 5.95 30.16
N GLY A 230 0.33 6.85 30.51
CA GLY A 230 -0.81 6.49 31.35
C GLY A 230 -1.69 5.39 30.74
N SER A 231 -1.87 5.36 29.41
CA SER A 231 -2.56 4.27 28.72
C SER A 231 -1.79 2.96 28.78
N LEU A 232 -0.48 3.01 28.54
CA LEU A 232 0.42 1.85 28.57
C LEU A 232 0.49 1.24 29.98
N GLU A 233 0.77 2.07 31.00
CA GLU A 233 0.92 1.68 32.41
C GLU A 233 -0.38 1.20 33.05
N GLN A 234 -1.54 1.69 32.62
CA GLN A 234 -2.82 1.20 33.14
C GLN A 234 -3.30 -0.05 32.39
N GLY A 235 -2.74 -0.35 31.21
CA GLY A 235 -3.22 -1.41 30.33
C GLY A 235 -4.64 -1.14 29.82
N VAL A 236 -4.97 0.13 29.53
CA VAL A 236 -6.32 0.57 29.12
C VAL A 236 -6.23 1.54 27.95
N PHE A 237 -7.02 1.32 26.90
CA PHE A 237 -7.21 2.29 25.83
C PHE A 237 -8.34 3.28 26.20
N PRO A 238 -8.15 4.61 26.03
CA PRO A 238 -9.15 5.60 26.46
C PRO A 238 -10.50 5.45 25.74
N ASP A 239 -11.61 5.50 26.49
CA ASP A 239 -12.96 5.24 25.98
C ASP A 239 -13.43 6.32 25.00
N ILE A 240 -13.08 7.59 25.26
CA ILE A 240 -13.41 8.74 24.39
C ILE A 240 -12.82 8.55 22.98
N LEU A 241 -11.76 7.74 22.84
CA LEU A 241 -11.07 7.49 21.57
C LEU A 241 -11.56 6.21 20.86
N LYS A 242 -12.53 5.48 21.43
CA LYS A 242 -13.09 4.22 20.87
C LYS A 242 -14.15 4.44 19.79
N GLU A 243 -14.53 5.69 19.53
CA GLU A 243 -15.48 6.05 18.49
C GLU A 243 -14.81 6.27 17.12
N ALA A 244 -15.38 5.69 16.06
CA ALA A 244 -14.93 5.86 14.69
C ALA A 244 -15.92 6.70 13.84
N ARG A 245 -15.39 7.55 12.97
CA ARG A 245 -16.15 8.22 11.91
C ARG A 245 -15.95 7.50 10.59
N VAL A 246 -16.93 6.71 10.17
CA VAL A 246 -16.84 5.88 8.97
C VAL A 246 -17.21 6.70 7.74
N ARG A 247 -16.32 6.76 6.75
CA ARG A 247 -16.56 7.44 5.48
C ARG A 247 -16.73 6.40 4.37
N PRO A 248 -17.93 6.26 3.77
CA PRO A 248 -18.15 5.35 2.66
C PRO A 248 -17.30 5.77 1.46
N LEU A 249 -16.38 4.91 1.02
CA LEU A 249 -15.54 5.14 -0.16
C LEU A 249 -15.92 4.19 -1.31
N LEU A 250 -16.29 4.73 -2.46
CA LEU A 250 -16.61 3.94 -3.64
C LEU A 250 -15.39 3.11 -4.08
N LYS A 251 -15.56 1.79 -4.20
CA LYS A 251 -14.49 0.81 -4.49
C LYS A 251 -13.77 1.11 -5.80
N LYS A 252 -14.51 1.51 -6.84
CA LYS A 252 -13.98 1.90 -8.16
C LYS A 252 -14.85 3.02 -8.76
N PRO A 253 -14.26 4.02 -9.43
CA PRO A 253 -15.04 5.10 -10.04
C PRO A 253 -16.04 4.68 -11.13
N SER A 254 -15.85 3.48 -11.72
CA SER A 254 -16.72 2.94 -12.76
C SER A 254 -17.94 2.18 -12.22
N LEU A 255 -18.01 1.97 -10.92
CA LEU A 255 -19.14 1.28 -10.29
C LEU A 255 -20.28 2.26 -10.05
N ASP A 256 -21.50 1.74 -10.04
CA ASP A 256 -22.70 2.53 -9.76
C ASP A 256 -22.63 3.11 -8.32
N PRO A 257 -22.65 4.45 -8.17
CA PRO A 257 -22.66 5.12 -6.88
C PRO A 257 -23.96 4.94 -6.09
N MET A 258 -25.05 4.48 -6.70
CA MET A 258 -26.33 4.27 -6.01
C MET A 258 -26.41 2.90 -5.31
N THR A 259 -25.45 2.01 -5.55
CA THR A 259 -25.41 0.69 -4.93
C THR A 259 -24.52 0.68 -3.67
N LEU A 260 -25.12 0.47 -2.49
CA LEU A 260 -24.42 0.45 -1.18
C LEU A 260 -23.25 -0.56 -1.13
N ALA A 261 -23.42 -1.73 -1.74
CA ALA A 261 -22.39 -2.78 -1.80
C ALA A 261 -21.10 -2.36 -2.53
N ASN A 262 -21.14 -1.27 -3.32
CA ASN A 262 -19.99 -0.73 -4.03
C ASN A 262 -19.09 0.14 -3.14
N TYR A 263 -19.43 0.37 -1.88
CA TYR A 263 -18.66 1.19 -0.95
C TYR A 263 -17.84 0.35 0.03
N ARG A 264 -16.74 0.94 0.54
CA ARG A 264 -15.94 0.44 1.65
C ARG A 264 -16.16 1.32 2.90
N PRO A 265 -16.34 0.74 4.09
CA PRO A 265 -16.44 1.49 5.33
C PRO A 265 -15.03 1.86 5.84
N VAL A 266 -14.51 3.03 5.46
CA VAL A 266 -13.18 3.47 5.93
C VAL A 266 -13.32 4.24 7.23
N SER A 267 -12.72 3.74 8.31
CA SER A 267 -12.73 4.36 9.63
C SER A 267 -11.75 5.54 9.71
N ASN A 268 -12.27 6.74 9.96
CA ASN A 268 -11.48 7.89 10.37
C ASN A 268 -11.46 7.97 11.91
N LEU A 269 -10.32 7.63 12.50
CA LEU A 269 -10.13 7.61 13.95
C LEU A 269 -9.42 8.88 14.46
N PRO A 270 -9.69 9.29 15.71
CA PRO A 270 -9.01 10.42 16.36
C PRO A 270 -7.49 10.32 16.31
N PHE A 271 -6.83 11.47 16.12
CA PHE A 271 -5.38 11.55 15.98
C PHE A 271 -4.65 11.10 17.25
N LEU A 272 -5.13 11.48 18.43
CA LEU A 272 -4.53 11.06 19.71
C LEU A 272 -4.55 9.54 19.87
N GLY A 273 -5.67 8.87 19.55
CA GLY A 273 -5.78 7.41 19.60
C GLY A 273 -4.74 6.72 18.71
N LYS A 274 -4.54 7.25 17.50
CA LYS A 274 -3.49 6.76 16.59
C LYS A 274 -2.08 6.93 17.14
N MET A 275 -1.82 7.91 18.01
CA MET A 275 -0.49 8.09 18.61
C MET A 275 -0.24 7.02 19.68
N ILE A 276 -1.24 6.74 20.52
CA ILE A 276 -1.18 5.64 21.50
C ILE A 276 -1.00 4.29 20.77
N GLU A 277 -1.77 4.05 19.70
CA GLU A 277 -1.61 2.83 18.89
C GLU A 277 -0.20 2.69 18.29
N ARG A 278 0.46 3.79 17.92
CA ARG A 278 1.82 3.77 17.38
C ARG A 278 2.86 3.39 18.43
N ALA A 279 2.69 3.86 19.67
CA ALA A 279 3.52 3.45 20.79
C ALA A 279 3.43 1.93 20.99
N VAL A 280 2.20 1.41 21.11
CA VAL A 280 1.94 -0.03 21.25
C VAL A 280 2.46 -0.83 20.06
N LEU A 281 2.30 -0.33 18.83
CA LEU A 281 2.78 -1.01 17.63
C LEU A 281 4.29 -1.21 17.66
N GLY A 282 5.06 -0.20 18.12
CA GLY A 282 6.52 -0.29 18.20
C GLY A 282 6.97 -1.45 19.09
N GLU A 283 6.44 -1.52 20.31
CA GLU A 283 6.80 -2.57 21.26
C GLU A 283 6.27 -3.95 20.85
N LEU A 284 5.02 -4.05 20.39
CA LEU A 284 4.46 -5.33 19.95
C LEU A 284 5.21 -5.88 18.73
N GLN A 285 5.55 -5.03 17.76
CA GLN A 285 6.28 -5.46 16.57
C GLN A 285 7.69 -5.96 16.94
N GLN A 286 8.40 -5.24 17.80
CA GLN A 286 9.72 -5.65 18.30
C GLN A 286 9.65 -7.03 18.98
N PHE A 287 8.70 -7.22 19.90
CA PHE A 287 8.48 -8.50 20.56
C PHE A 287 8.23 -9.63 19.55
N LEU A 288 7.32 -9.44 18.60
CA LEU A 288 6.98 -10.49 17.62
C LEU A 288 8.13 -10.83 16.66
N ASP A 289 8.99 -9.86 16.35
CA ASP A 289 10.18 -10.06 15.53
C ASP A 289 11.26 -10.84 16.31
N ASP A 290 11.49 -10.49 17.58
CA ASP A 290 12.46 -11.17 18.45
C ASP A 290 12.09 -12.63 18.74
N THR A 291 10.79 -12.94 18.78
CA THR A 291 10.26 -14.30 19.01
C THR A 291 9.99 -15.08 17.74
N ALA A 292 10.15 -14.47 16.57
CA ALA A 292 9.70 -15.02 15.28
C ALA A 292 8.26 -15.54 15.33
N SER A 293 7.38 -14.84 16.05
CA SER A 293 5.99 -15.27 16.27
C SER A 293 5.09 -15.12 15.05
N LEU A 294 5.49 -14.39 14.00
CA LEU A 294 4.70 -14.31 12.77
C LEU A 294 5.08 -15.39 11.77
N ASP A 295 4.10 -15.92 11.02
CA ASP A 295 4.37 -16.91 9.98
C ASP A 295 5.34 -16.34 8.92
N PRO A 296 6.42 -17.07 8.55
CA PRO A 296 7.39 -16.58 7.59
C PRO A 296 6.83 -16.34 6.18
N PHE A 297 5.68 -16.95 5.85
CA PHE A 297 5.01 -16.81 4.56
C PHE A 297 3.88 -15.76 4.57
N GLN A 298 3.60 -15.13 5.72
CA GLN A 298 2.82 -13.90 5.78
C GLN A 298 3.72 -12.71 5.42
N SER A 299 3.41 -12.06 4.30
CA SER A 299 4.17 -10.93 3.74
C SER A 299 3.44 -9.60 3.81
N GLY A 300 2.14 -9.60 4.12
CA GLY A 300 1.35 -8.39 4.29
C GLY A 300 1.81 -7.58 5.49
N PHE A 301 1.92 -6.27 5.34
CA PHE A 301 2.22 -5.31 6.42
C PHE A 301 3.54 -5.53 7.17
N ARG A 302 4.50 -6.26 6.57
CA ARG A 302 5.81 -6.52 7.18
C ARG A 302 6.94 -5.72 6.51
N PRO A 303 7.89 -5.16 7.27
CA PRO A 303 9.11 -4.58 6.72
C PRO A 303 9.89 -5.62 5.90
N GLY A 304 10.48 -5.21 4.76
CA GLY A 304 11.27 -6.12 3.91
C GLY A 304 10.45 -7.05 2.99
N HIS A 305 9.13 -7.13 3.20
CA HIS A 305 8.22 -7.92 2.38
C HIS A 305 7.42 -7.01 1.41
N GLY A 306 6.97 -7.57 0.28
CA GLY A 306 6.12 -6.85 -0.67
C GLY A 306 5.33 -7.79 -1.56
N THR A 307 4.41 -7.25 -2.34
CA THR A 307 3.66 -8.05 -3.33
C THR A 307 4.60 -8.71 -4.35
N GLU A 308 5.66 -8.01 -4.74
CA GLU A 308 6.69 -8.51 -5.65
C GLU A 308 7.45 -9.71 -5.07
N THR A 309 7.76 -9.74 -3.76
CA THR A 309 8.51 -10.86 -3.17
C THR A 309 7.70 -12.15 -3.20
N VAL A 310 6.41 -12.07 -2.90
CA VAL A 310 5.47 -13.19 -2.97
C VAL A 310 5.34 -13.70 -4.40
N LEU A 311 5.10 -12.80 -5.36
CA LEU A 311 4.94 -13.19 -6.77
C LEU A 311 6.23 -13.76 -7.36
N VAL A 312 7.40 -13.27 -6.96
CA VAL A 312 8.69 -13.83 -7.36
C VAL A 312 8.84 -15.27 -6.83
N ALA A 313 8.45 -15.53 -5.57
CA ALA A 313 8.49 -16.88 -5.01
C ALA A 313 7.52 -17.85 -5.70
N ILE A 314 6.27 -17.42 -5.90
CA ILE A 314 5.24 -18.24 -6.58
C ILE A 314 5.66 -18.54 -8.01
N THR A 315 6.08 -17.54 -8.78
CA THR A 315 6.47 -17.75 -10.19
C THR A 315 7.78 -18.54 -10.33
N ASP A 316 8.68 -18.48 -9.35
CA ASP A 316 9.84 -19.36 -9.27
C ASP A 316 9.43 -20.83 -9.10
N GLU A 317 8.50 -21.11 -8.16
CA GLU A 317 8.00 -22.45 -7.89
C GLU A 317 7.24 -23.02 -9.09
N LEU A 318 6.32 -22.25 -9.68
CA LEU A 318 5.59 -22.68 -10.88
C LEU A 318 6.55 -23.07 -12.02
N ARG A 319 7.60 -22.26 -12.25
CA ARG A 319 8.61 -22.55 -13.28
C ARG A 319 9.44 -23.79 -12.95
N ARG A 320 9.75 -24.05 -11.68
CA ARG A 320 10.44 -25.28 -11.26
C ARG A 320 9.59 -26.51 -11.52
N GLN A 321 8.30 -26.45 -11.20
CA GLN A 321 7.39 -27.56 -11.46
C GLN A 321 7.26 -27.87 -12.94
N SER A 322 7.13 -26.85 -13.79
CA SER A 322 7.09 -27.08 -15.23
C SER A 322 8.42 -27.64 -15.77
N ASP A 323 9.55 -27.23 -15.20
CA ASP A 323 10.88 -27.67 -15.63
C ASP A 323 11.17 -29.13 -15.29
N SER A 324 10.62 -29.64 -14.19
CA SER A 324 10.66 -31.07 -13.85
C SER A 324 9.65 -31.91 -14.64
N GLY A 325 8.89 -31.32 -15.56
CA GLY A 325 7.83 -31.99 -16.33
C GLY A 325 6.50 -32.13 -15.59
N GLY A 326 6.39 -31.56 -14.39
CA GLY A 326 5.18 -31.56 -13.58
C GLY A 326 4.21 -30.43 -13.94
N SER A 327 3.10 -30.40 -13.22
CA SER A 327 2.09 -29.35 -13.29
C SER A 327 1.85 -28.76 -11.90
N ALA A 328 1.24 -27.58 -11.84
CA ALA A 328 0.92 -26.94 -10.59
C ALA A 328 -0.43 -26.22 -10.65
N LEU A 329 -1.14 -26.23 -9.54
CA LEU A 329 -2.39 -25.49 -9.36
C LEU A 329 -2.17 -24.39 -8.32
N LEU A 330 -2.44 -23.16 -8.73
CA LEU A 330 -2.43 -21.98 -7.88
C LEU A 330 -3.87 -21.56 -7.57
N LEU A 331 -4.27 -21.67 -6.31
CA LEU A 331 -5.58 -21.26 -5.80
C LEU A 331 -5.44 -19.93 -5.05
N LEU A 332 -6.21 -18.92 -5.47
CA LEU A 332 -6.22 -17.58 -4.89
C LEU A 332 -7.51 -17.38 -4.11
N LEU A 333 -7.42 -17.34 -2.79
CA LEU A 333 -8.56 -17.15 -1.89
C LEU A 333 -8.76 -15.65 -1.60
N ASP A 334 -10.02 -15.21 -1.64
CA ASP A 334 -10.48 -13.89 -1.16
C ASP A 334 -11.42 -14.11 0.03
N LEU A 335 -11.25 -13.33 1.09
CA LEU A 335 -12.10 -13.37 2.27
C LEU A 335 -13.17 -12.27 2.22
N THR A 336 -14.37 -12.60 2.66
CA THR A 336 -15.47 -11.64 2.73
C THR A 336 -15.31 -10.76 3.97
N THR A 337 -14.99 -9.47 3.77
CA THR A 337 -14.93 -8.45 4.84
C THR A 337 -14.03 -8.84 6.03
N ALA A 338 -12.88 -9.46 5.75
CA ALA A 338 -12.01 -10.07 6.76
C ALA A 338 -11.70 -9.21 7.99
N PHE A 339 -11.38 -7.92 7.82
CA PHE A 339 -11.08 -7.03 8.95
C PHE A 339 -12.30 -6.77 9.84
N ASP A 340 -13.49 -6.70 9.23
CA ASP A 340 -14.73 -6.35 9.91
C ASP A 340 -15.32 -7.54 10.70
N THR A 341 -14.82 -8.76 10.48
CA THR A 341 -15.37 -10.00 11.08
C THR A 341 -14.49 -10.61 12.16
N VAL A 342 -13.29 -10.05 12.40
CA VAL A 342 -12.36 -10.50 13.44
C VAL A 342 -13.07 -10.60 14.79
N ASP A 343 -13.06 -11.79 15.38
CA ASP A 343 -13.69 -12.03 16.67
C ASP A 343 -12.79 -11.60 17.83
N TYR A 344 -13.33 -10.88 18.80
CA TYR A 344 -12.54 -10.31 19.89
C TYR A 344 -11.97 -11.38 20.81
N ASP A 345 -12.75 -12.40 21.16
CA ASP A 345 -12.29 -13.41 22.11
C ASP A 345 -11.23 -14.32 21.46
N LEU A 346 -11.41 -14.69 20.19
CA LEU A 346 -10.35 -15.38 19.42
C LEU A 346 -9.09 -14.53 19.26
N MET A 347 -9.22 -13.23 19.01
CA MET A 347 -8.06 -12.33 18.91
C MET A 347 -7.27 -12.29 20.22
N ILE A 348 -7.95 -12.10 21.36
CA ILE A 348 -7.32 -12.08 22.68
C ILE A 348 -6.66 -13.42 22.99
N HIS A 349 -7.32 -14.54 22.68
CA HIS A 349 -6.72 -15.85 22.83
C HIS A 349 -5.43 -15.99 21.99
N ARG A 350 -5.45 -15.60 20.71
CA ARG A 350 -4.28 -15.69 19.82
C ARG A 350 -3.12 -14.77 20.22
N LEU A 351 -3.42 -13.62 20.80
CA LEU A 351 -2.42 -12.76 21.43
C LEU A 351 -1.76 -13.47 22.62
N ALA A 352 -2.57 -14.11 23.48
CA ALA A 352 -2.06 -14.90 24.60
C ALA A 352 -1.18 -16.08 24.15
N MET A 353 -1.60 -16.78 23.10
CA MET A 353 -0.81 -17.86 22.48
C MET A 353 0.47 -17.37 21.81
N SER A 354 0.55 -16.09 21.46
CA SER A 354 1.77 -15.47 20.94
C SER A 354 2.70 -14.95 22.04
N GLY A 355 2.34 -15.11 23.31
CA GLY A 355 3.16 -14.69 24.47
C GLY A 355 2.75 -13.35 25.09
N VAL A 356 1.69 -12.71 24.61
CA VAL A 356 1.18 -11.44 25.18
C VAL A 356 0.30 -11.74 26.40
N ARG A 357 0.64 -11.23 27.58
CA ARG A 357 -0.05 -11.55 28.83
C ARG A 357 -0.26 -10.31 29.69
N GLY A 358 -0.83 -10.50 30.88
CA GLY A 358 -0.89 -9.49 31.93
C GLY A 358 -1.51 -8.17 31.47
N GLN A 359 -0.83 -7.08 31.80
CA GLN A 359 -1.26 -5.72 31.50
C GLN A 359 -1.30 -5.45 29.99
N ALA A 360 -0.32 -5.96 29.24
CA ALA A 360 -0.30 -5.80 27.78
C ALA A 360 -1.54 -6.44 27.13
N LEU A 361 -1.93 -7.65 27.56
CA LEU A 361 -3.13 -8.31 27.06
C LEU A 361 -4.42 -7.56 27.46
N ASN A 362 -4.48 -7.02 28.68
CA ASN A 362 -5.60 -6.17 29.13
C ASN A 362 -5.77 -4.94 28.25
N TRP A 363 -4.68 -4.32 27.81
CA TRP A 363 -4.71 -3.18 26.90
C TRP A 363 -5.37 -3.54 25.57
N PHE A 364 -5.00 -4.67 24.95
CA PHE A 364 -5.63 -5.13 23.71
C PHE A 364 -7.12 -5.45 23.92
N SER A 365 -7.49 -6.05 25.05
CA SER A 365 -8.89 -6.31 25.40
C SER A 365 -9.69 -4.99 25.50
N SER A 366 -9.12 -3.99 26.17
CA SER A 366 -9.72 -2.65 26.26
C SER A 366 -9.81 -1.94 24.90
N PHE A 367 -8.78 -2.05 24.06
CA PHE A 367 -8.73 -1.45 22.72
C PHE A 367 -9.82 -1.98 21.78
N LEU A 368 -10.10 -3.29 21.84
CA LEU A 368 -11.05 -3.98 20.96
C LEU A 368 -12.51 -3.83 21.41
N ARG A 369 -12.78 -3.86 22.72
CA ARG A 369 -14.14 -3.88 23.28
C ARG A 369 -14.75 -2.47 23.42
N ASN A 370 -16.08 -2.43 23.53
CA ASN A 370 -16.89 -1.21 23.74
C ASN A 370 -16.65 -0.12 22.69
N ARG A 371 -16.36 -0.52 21.45
CA ARG A 371 -16.18 0.39 20.33
C ARG A 371 -17.53 0.74 19.69
N SER A 372 -17.55 1.89 19.04
CA SER A 372 -18.72 2.36 18.29
C SER A 372 -18.33 3.09 17.03
N GLN A 373 -19.25 3.18 16.08
CA GLN A 373 -19.07 3.94 14.85
C GLN A 373 -20.31 4.79 14.54
N CYS A 374 -20.08 5.88 13.81
CA CYS A 374 -21.11 6.60 13.05
C CYS A 374 -20.64 6.78 11.61
N VAL A 375 -21.54 6.67 10.64
CA VAL A 375 -21.24 6.97 9.24
C VAL A 375 -21.36 8.47 8.98
N GLU A 376 -20.34 9.06 8.35
CA GLU A 376 -20.34 10.43 7.83
C GLU A 376 -20.44 10.35 6.30
N TYR A 377 -21.56 10.79 5.74
CA TYR A 377 -21.81 10.80 4.29
C TYR A 377 -22.35 12.17 3.87
N MET A 378 -21.59 12.85 3.01
CA MET A 378 -21.83 14.27 2.68
C MET A 378 -21.87 15.13 3.95
N ASP A 379 -22.96 15.85 4.18
CA ASP A 379 -23.17 16.72 5.35
C ASP A 379 -24.02 16.05 6.45
N GLN A 380 -24.27 14.73 6.34
CA GLN A 380 -25.05 13.95 7.30
C GLN A 380 -24.14 13.03 8.12
N VAL A 381 -24.50 12.83 9.38
CA VAL A 381 -23.85 11.89 10.30
C VAL A 381 -24.93 10.99 10.88
N SER A 382 -24.70 9.68 10.83
CA SER A 382 -25.66 8.70 11.35
C SER A 382 -25.68 8.63 12.87
N ASP A 383 -26.73 7.99 13.38
CA ASP A 383 -26.75 7.51 14.76
C ASP A 383 -25.54 6.62 15.07
N ARG A 384 -25.17 6.62 16.35
CA ARG A 384 -24.11 5.80 16.92
C ARG A 384 -24.54 4.34 16.94
N SER A 385 -23.65 3.46 16.47
CA SER A 385 -23.85 2.02 16.47
C SER A 385 -22.67 1.30 17.12
N PRO A 386 -22.90 0.31 18.00
CA PRO A 386 -21.84 -0.47 18.61
C PRO A 386 -21.15 -1.39 17.59
N LEU A 387 -19.84 -1.58 17.76
CA LEU A 387 -19.07 -2.58 17.03
C LEU A 387 -18.88 -3.82 17.90
N LEU A 388 -19.48 -4.92 17.47
CA LEU A 388 -19.45 -6.20 18.19
C LEU A 388 -18.26 -7.08 17.81
N CYS A 389 -17.63 -6.80 16.68
CA CYS A 389 -16.46 -7.50 16.17
C CYS A 389 -15.69 -6.59 15.20
N GLY A 390 -14.57 -7.09 14.72
CA GLY A 390 -13.76 -6.45 13.70
C GLY A 390 -12.74 -5.48 14.25
N VAL A 391 -11.63 -5.36 13.54
CA VAL A 391 -10.61 -4.34 13.79
C VAL A 391 -10.84 -3.16 12.84
N PRO A 392 -10.81 -1.89 13.30
CA PRO A 392 -11.22 -0.77 12.46
C PRO A 392 -10.34 -0.60 11.21
N GLN A 393 -10.97 -0.49 10.03
CA GLN A 393 -10.27 -0.24 8.76
C GLN A 393 -9.71 1.19 8.71
N GLY A 394 -8.48 1.38 9.19
CA GLY A 394 -7.84 2.69 9.32
C GLY A 394 -7.13 2.90 10.67
N ALA A 395 -7.28 1.97 11.61
CA ALA A 395 -6.44 1.89 12.80
C ALA A 395 -5.01 1.48 12.42
N ILE A 396 -4.07 1.89 13.25
CA ILE A 396 -2.63 1.63 13.06
C ILE A 396 -2.31 0.18 13.40
N LEU A 397 -2.94 -0.38 14.43
CA LEU A 397 -2.70 -1.76 14.89
C LEU A 397 -3.44 -2.82 14.08
N SER A 398 -4.57 -2.47 13.46
CA SER A 398 -5.43 -3.43 12.74
C SER A 398 -4.68 -4.37 11.78
N PRO A 399 -3.70 -3.91 10.97
CA PRO A 399 -2.98 -4.78 10.06
C PRO A 399 -2.13 -5.85 10.77
N LEU A 400 -1.43 -5.47 11.84
CA LEU A 400 -0.61 -6.41 12.62
C LEU A 400 -1.48 -7.40 13.41
N LEU A 401 -2.56 -6.92 14.02
CA LEU A 401 -3.54 -7.76 14.69
C LEU A 401 -4.12 -8.80 13.72
N PHE A 402 -4.47 -8.40 12.50
CA PHE A 402 -4.96 -9.33 11.50
C PHE A 402 -3.93 -10.41 11.13
N ASN A 403 -2.64 -10.06 11.02
CA ASN A 403 -1.58 -11.05 10.79
C ASN A 403 -1.47 -12.06 11.94
N ILE A 404 -1.59 -11.63 13.20
CA ILE A 404 -1.63 -12.52 14.37
C ILE A 404 -2.86 -13.42 14.30
N TYR A 405 -4.01 -12.85 13.93
CA TYR A 405 -5.26 -13.59 13.79
C TYR A 405 -5.13 -14.73 12.78
N VAL A 406 -4.62 -14.47 11.57
CA VAL A 406 -4.56 -15.50 10.52
C VAL A 406 -3.30 -16.38 10.59
N ARG A 407 -2.43 -16.19 11.58
CA ARG A 407 -1.14 -16.89 11.72
C ARG A 407 -1.24 -18.41 11.56
N PRO A 408 -2.20 -19.14 12.16
CA PRO A 408 -2.24 -20.61 12.05
C PRO A 408 -2.53 -21.12 10.63
N LEU A 409 -3.09 -20.28 9.75
CA LEU A 409 -3.60 -20.67 8.44
C LEU A 409 -2.53 -21.31 7.55
N ALA A 410 -1.38 -20.65 7.41
CA ALA A 410 -0.30 -21.14 6.55
C ALA A 410 0.30 -22.44 7.10
N SER A 411 0.42 -22.57 8.41
CA SER A 411 0.90 -23.80 9.05
C SER A 411 -0.08 -24.97 8.84
N LEU A 412 -1.39 -24.71 8.92
CA LEU A 412 -2.43 -25.69 8.63
C LEU A 412 -2.30 -26.19 7.19
N VAL A 413 -2.18 -25.30 6.20
CA VAL A 413 -2.04 -25.71 4.79
C VAL A 413 -0.75 -26.53 4.58
N ARG A 414 0.36 -26.13 5.21
CA ARG A 414 1.65 -26.82 5.09
C ARG A 414 1.63 -28.22 5.71
N SER A 415 0.79 -28.50 6.71
CA SER A 415 0.69 -29.85 7.30
C SER A 415 0.17 -30.89 6.29
N PHE A 416 -0.54 -30.45 5.25
CA PHE A 416 -0.98 -31.29 4.12
C PHE A 416 0.05 -31.38 2.98
N GLY A 417 1.21 -30.73 3.09
CA GLY A 417 2.27 -30.73 2.08
C GLY A 417 2.10 -29.70 0.95
N LEU A 418 1.19 -28.74 1.11
CA LEU A 418 0.99 -27.62 0.18
C LEU A 418 1.81 -26.40 0.59
N ASP A 419 2.18 -25.56 -0.38
CA ASP A 419 2.73 -24.25 -0.05
C ASP A 419 1.59 -23.25 0.12
N CYS A 420 1.77 -22.32 1.05
CA CYS A 420 0.82 -21.23 1.32
C CYS A 420 1.59 -19.92 1.42
N TYR A 421 1.27 -18.96 0.56
CA TYR A 421 1.79 -17.59 0.64
C TYR A 421 0.64 -16.66 1.00
N GLN A 422 0.88 -15.71 1.90
CA GLN A 422 -0.13 -14.75 2.34
C GLN A 422 0.37 -13.32 2.16
N TYR A 423 -0.54 -12.44 1.77
CA TYR A 423 -0.35 -11.00 1.81
C TYR A 423 -1.61 -10.37 2.40
N ALA A 424 -1.60 -10.13 3.71
CA ALA A 424 -2.78 -9.74 4.46
C ALA A 424 -3.87 -10.82 4.35
N ASP A 425 -5.06 -10.46 3.85
CA ASP A 425 -6.20 -11.36 3.60
C ASP A 425 -6.06 -12.19 2.30
N ASP A 426 -5.28 -11.71 1.33
CA ASP A 426 -5.01 -12.45 0.10
C ASP A 426 -4.17 -13.71 0.42
N THR A 427 -4.75 -14.90 0.25
CA THR A 427 -4.10 -16.19 0.54
C THR A 427 -3.94 -17.00 -0.75
N GLN A 428 -2.72 -17.44 -1.05
CA GLN A 428 -2.38 -18.21 -2.25
C GLN A 428 -1.89 -19.60 -1.88
N LEU A 429 -2.65 -20.63 -2.25
CA LEU A 429 -2.28 -22.04 -2.07
C LEU A 429 -1.68 -22.56 -3.36
N LEU A 430 -0.61 -23.34 -3.23
CA LEU A 430 0.05 -23.95 -4.36
C LEU A 430 0.16 -25.46 -4.16
N LEU A 431 -0.53 -26.18 -5.06
CA LEU A 431 -0.45 -27.63 -5.19
C LEU A 431 0.52 -27.98 -6.31
N ARG A 432 1.49 -28.84 -6.03
CA ARG A 432 2.39 -29.43 -7.01
C ARG A 432 1.86 -30.79 -7.44
N LEU A 433 1.97 -31.10 -8.72
CA LEU A 433 1.59 -32.38 -9.30
C LEU A 433 2.80 -32.96 -10.02
N GLU A 434 3.12 -34.20 -9.68
CA GLU A 434 4.22 -34.93 -10.31
C GLU A 434 3.98 -35.13 -11.81
N PRO A 435 5.05 -35.29 -12.61
CA PRO A 435 4.94 -35.58 -14.03
C PRO A 435 4.06 -36.82 -14.28
N GLY A 436 3.07 -36.69 -15.15
CA GLY A 436 2.17 -37.80 -15.50
C GLY A 436 1.09 -38.11 -14.46
N ALA A 437 0.86 -37.25 -13.46
CA ALA A 437 -0.23 -37.43 -12.50
C ALA A 437 -1.59 -37.62 -13.21
N THR A 438 -2.33 -38.65 -12.77
CA THR A 438 -3.66 -39.03 -13.31
C THR A 438 -4.82 -38.72 -12.36
N SER A 439 -4.53 -38.24 -11.15
CA SER A 439 -5.53 -37.81 -10.17
C SER A 439 -5.06 -36.60 -9.38
N ILE A 440 -6.01 -35.89 -8.78
CA ILE A 440 -5.73 -34.86 -7.77
C ILE A 440 -5.40 -35.58 -6.45
N PRO A 441 -4.31 -35.21 -5.75
CA PRO A 441 -3.98 -35.83 -4.46
C PRO A 441 -5.11 -35.65 -3.45
N GLU A 442 -5.51 -36.73 -2.77
CA GLU A 442 -6.55 -36.70 -1.73
C GLU A 442 -6.25 -35.68 -0.63
N LYS A 443 -4.96 -35.51 -0.27
CA LYS A 443 -4.49 -34.49 0.66
C LYS A 443 -4.91 -33.07 0.29
N PHE A 444 -5.12 -32.79 -0.99
CA PHE A 444 -5.63 -31.48 -1.42
C PHE A 444 -7.08 -31.28 -0.99
N THR A 445 -7.95 -32.26 -1.23
CA THR A 445 -9.36 -32.22 -0.78
C THR A 445 -9.45 -32.10 0.74
N LEU A 446 -8.70 -32.93 1.47
CA LEU A 446 -8.63 -32.86 2.94
C LEU A 446 -8.11 -31.50 3.44
N CYS A 447 -7.13 -30.92 2.74
CA CYS A 447 -6.63 -29.58 3.05
C CYS A 447 -7.71 -28.52 2.86
N LEU A 448 -8.51 -28.58 1.78
CA LEU A 448 -9.59 -27.63 1.52
C LEU A 448 -10.72 -27.75 2.55
N GLU A 449 -11.07 -28.97 2.97
CA GLU A 449 -12.04 -29.20 4.04
C GLU A 449 -11.55 -28.64 5.37
N ALA A 450 -10.32 -28.98 5.77
CA ALA A 450 -9.71 -28.46 6.99
C ALA A 450 -9.59 -26.94 6.98
N LEU A 451 -9.22 -26.36 5.83
CA LEU A 451 -9.14 -24.92 5.62
C LEU A 451 -10.51 -24.24 5.77
N SER A 452 -11.56 -24.80 5.15
CA SER A 452 -12.92 -24.27 5.27
C SER A 452 -13.42 -24.33 6.72
N ASN A 453 -13.23 -25.47 7.37
CA ASN A 453 -13.61 -25.66 8.78
C ASN A 453 -12.87 -24.68 9.69
N TRP A 454 -11.55 -24.53 9.51
CA TRP A 454 -10.74 -23.59 10.29
C TRP A 454 -11.16 -22.14 10.07
N LEU A 455 -11.44 -21.73 8.82
CA LEU A 455 -11.90 -20.36 8.52
C LEU A 455 -13.24 -20.09 9.19
N ARG A 456 -14.20 -21.02 9.07
CA ARG A 456 -15.52 -20.91 9.70
C ARG A 456 -15.42 -20.81 11.22
N ALA A 457 -14.65 -21.70 11.84
CA ALA A 457 -14.37 -21.69 13.27
C ALA A 457 -13.67 -20.40 13.71
N SER A 458 -12.78 -19.87 12.87
CA SER A 458 -12.14 -18.57 13.05
C SER A 458 -13.04 -17.36 12.74
N ARG A 459 -14.36 -17.55 12.55
CA ARG A 459 -15.32 -16.48 12.19
C ARG A 459 -14.94 -15.73 10.91
N LEU A 460 -14.26 -16.40 9.98
CA LEU A 460 -13.91 -15.89 8.65
C LEU A 460 -14.73 -16.62 7.58
N LYS A 461 -15.13 -15.89 6.54
CA LYS A 461 -15.91 -16.44 5.42
C LYS A 461 -15.14 -16.27 4.11
N VAL A 462 -14.97 -17.36 3.38
CA VAL A 462 -14.42 -17.34 2.02
C VAL A 462 -15.38 -16.60 1.10
N ASN A 463 -14.86 -16.00 0.03
CA ASN A 463 -15.65 -15.50 -1.09
C ASN A 463 -15.47 -16.41 -2.31
N PRO A 464 -16.34 -17.42 -2.49
CA PRO A 464 -16.19 -18.35 -3.61
C PRO A 464 -16.25 -17.65 -4.98
N ALA A 465 -17.08 -16.61 -5.12
CA ALA A 465 -17.25 -15.87 -6.38
C ALA A 465 -16.02 -15.06 -6.80
N LYS A 466 -15.08 -14.81 -5.89
CA LYS A 466 -13.81 -14.14 -6.18
C LYS A 466 -12.60 -15.06 -6.06
N THR A 467 -12.82 -16.31 -5.67
CA THR A 467 -11.76 -17.30 -5.58
C THR A 467 -11.36 -17.68 -7.00
N GLU A 468 -10.10 -17.48 -7.36
CA GLU A 468 -9.58 -17.73 -8.70
C GLU A 468 -8.60 -18.91 -8.69
N ILE A 469 -8.55 -19.67 -9.78
CA ILE A 469 -7.59 -20.76 -9.95
C ILE A 469 -6.81 -20.57 -11.24
N LEU A 470 -5.49 -20.77 -11.16
CA LEU A 470 -4.61 -20.86 -12.31
C LEU A 470 -3.98 -22.27 -12.37
N TRP A 471 -4.19 -22.96 -13.48
CA TRP A 471 -3.46 -24.19 -13.80
C TRP A 471 -2.21 -23.85 -14.61
N HIS A 472 -1.06 -24.36 -14.20
CA HIS A 472 0.22 -24.20 -14.88
C HIS A 472 0.82 -25.57 -15.23
N GLY A 473 1.37 -25.70 -16.44
CA GLY A 473 1.93 -26.97 -16.94
C GLY A 473 0.98 -27.70 -17.90
N HIS A 474 1.28 -28.96 -18.20
CA HIS A 474 0.48 -29.76 -19.14
C HIS A 474 -0.86 -30.12 -18.48
N SER A 475 -1.97 -29.79 -19.16
CA SER A 475 -3.32 -30.13 -18.70
C SER A 475 -3.63 -31.58 -19.10
N THR A 476 -3.68 -32.48 -18.14
CA THR A 476 -3.94 -33.92 -18.33
C THR A 476 -5.41 -34.30 -18.15
N GLY A 477 -6.34 -33.36 -18.36
CA GLY A 477 -7.79 -33.59 -18.13
C GLY A 477 -8.20 -33.59 -16.65
N LEU A 478 -7.25 -33.40 -15.73
CA LEU A 478 -7.47 -33.32 -14.28
C LEU A 478 -8.29 -32.12 -13.83
N THR A 479 -8.47 -31.11 -14.69
CA THR A 479 -9.23 -29.90 -14.36
C THR A 479 -10.69 -30.21 -14.03
N HIS A 480 -11.25 -31.28 -14.58
CA HIS A 480 -12.61 -31.75 -14.26
C HIS A 480 -12.69 -32.54 -12.95
N LEU A 481 -11.55 -32.98 -12.41
CA LEU A 481 -11.46 -33.77 -11.17
C LEU A 481 -11.16 -32.90 -9.94
N LEU A 482 -11.21 -31.57 -10.08
CA LEU A 482 -10.98 -30.66 -8.97
C LEU A 482 -12.14 -30.77 -7.97
N PRO A 483 -11.85 -30.83 -6.66
CA PRO A 483 -12.87 -30.88 -5.62
C PRO A 483 -13.66 -29.57 -5.59
N THR A 484 -14.84 -29.62 -4.96
CA THR A 484 -15.58 -28.42 -4.60
C THR A 484 -14.95 -27.76 -3.37
N PHE A 485 -15.08 -26.43 -3.26
CA PHE A 485 -14.63 -25.68 -2.10
C PHE A 485 -15.74 -24.72 -1.65
N ASP A 486 -16.18 -24.88 -0.40
CA ASP A 486 -17.28 -24.11 0.20
C ASP A 486 -18.54 -24.07 -0.68
N GLY A 487 -18.91 -25.24 -1.24
CA GLY A 487 -20.07 -25.42 -2.12
C GLY A 487 -19.88 -24.94 -3.57
N ALA A 488 -18.74 -24.35 -3.92
CA ALA A 488 -18.45 -23.90 -5.29
C ALA A 488 -17.54 -24.88 -6.05
N ALA A 489 -17.81 -25.09 -7.34
CA ALA A 489 -16.94 -25.86 -8.21
C ALA A 489 -15.68 -25.05 -8.57
N LEU A 490 -14.51 -25.64 -8.32
CA LEU A 490 -13.22 -25.06 -8.62
C LEU A 490 -12.90 -25.20 -10.11
N SER A 491 -12.97 -24.10 -10.87
CA SER A 491 -12.68 -24.08 -12.31
C SER A 491 -11.45 -23.22 -12.62
N PRO A 492 -10.42 -23.77 -13.31
CA PRO A 492 -9.25 -23.00 -13.71
C PRO A 492 -9.58 -21.93 -14.75
N SER A 493 -9.01 -20.74 -14.58
CA SER A 493 -9.06 -19.65 -15.53
C SER A 493 -7.76 -19.57 -16.34
N PRO A 494 -7.79 -19.15 -17.63
CA PRO A 494 -6.57 -18.93 -18.41
C PRO A 494 -5.68 -17.80 -17.83
N THR A 495 -6.29 -16.86 -17.11
CA THR A 495 -5.60 -15.74 -16.46
C THR A 495 -6.20 -15.43 -15.11
N VAL A 496 -5.37 -15.11 -14.12
CA VAL A 496 -5.81 -14.70 -12.77
C VAL A 496 -5.12 -13.39 -12.36
N LYS A 497 -5.71 -12.65 -11.43
CA LYS A 497 -5.10 -11.42 -10.91
C LYS A 497 -4.59 -11.63 -9.49
N SER A 498 -3.28 -11.86 -9.35
CA SER A 498 -2.61 -12.03 -8.07
C SER A 498 -1.88 -10.75 -7.64
N LEU A 499 -2.23 -10.17 -6.48
CA LEU A 499 -1.54 -9.01 -5.88
C LEU A 499 -1.29 -7.84 -6.86
N GLY A 500 -2.25 -7.60 -7.77
CA GLY A 500 -2.19 -6.53 -8.77
C GLY A 500 -1.47 -6.89 -10.08
N VAL A 501 -0.95 -8.10 -10.22
CA VAL A 501 -0.32 -8.62 -11.44
C VAL A 501 -1.23 -9.66 -12.10
N VAL A 502 -1.37 -9.57 -13.43
CA VAL A 502 -2.10 -10.58 -14.21
C VAL A 502 -1.15 -11.72 -14.57
N LEU A 503 -1.45 -12.94 -14.12
CA LEU A 503 -0.71 -14.15 -14.43
C LEU A 503 -1.50 -14.99 -15.42
N ASP A 504 -0.87 -15.38 -16.52
CA ASP A 504 -1.40 -16.35 -17.47
C ASP A 504 -0.86 -17.76 -17.19
N SER A 505 -1.58 -18.80 -17.64
CA SER A 505 -1.22 -20.22 -17.41
C SER A 505 0.17 -20.60 -17.94
N GLN A 506 0.73 -19.84 -18.87
CA GLN A 506 2.06 -20.05 -19.44
C GLN A 506 3.13 -19.10 -18.89
N LEU A 507 2.76 -18.22 -17.94
CA LEU A 507 3.62 -17.20 -17.32
C LEU A 507 4.38 -16.34 -18.36
N THR A 508 3.73 -16.07 -19.49
CA THR A 508 4.24 -15.21 -20.57
C THR A 508 4.30 -13.75 -20.17
N MET A 509 3.44 -13.33 -19.23
CA MET A 509 3.26 -11.95 -18.77
C MET A 509 2.73 -11.01 -19.85
N GLU A 510 2.19 -11.53 -20.96
CA GLU A 510 1.74 -10.68 -22.06
C GLU A 510 0.57 -9.77 -21.66
N ALA A 511 -0.46 -10.34 -21.04
CA ALA A 511 -1.63 -9.59 -20.57
C ALA A 511 -1.23 -8.50 -19.56
N GLN A 512 -0.31 -8.82 -18.65
CA GLN A 512 0.23 -7.88 -17.69
C GLN A 512 0.99 -6.72 -18.36
N VAL A 513 1.92 -7.03 -19.27
CA VAL A 513 2.71 -6.01 -19.98
C VAL A 513 1.81 -5.11 -20.83
N ALA A 514 0.80 -5.68 -21.48
CA ALA A 514 -0.19 -4.92 -22.25
C ALA A 514 -1.01 -3.99 -21.35
N ALA A 515 -1.51 -4.49 -20.22
CA ALA A 515 -2.27 -3.69 -19.25
C ALA A 515 -1.44 -2.56 -18.63
N ALA A 516 -0.20 -2.85 -18.21
CA ALA A 516 0.73 -1.86 -17.68
C ALA A 516 1.06 -0.78 -18.72
N SER A 517 1.33 -1.17 -19.96
CA SER A 517 1.62 -0.24 -21.06
C SER A 517 0.42 0.65 -21.38
N LYS A 518 -0.79 0.07 -21.49
CA LYS A 518 -2.04 0.80 -21.73
C LYS A 518 -2.28 1.85 -20.64
N GLN A 519 -2.15 1.45 -19.38
CA GLN A 519 -2.34 2.35 -18.25
C GLN A 519 -1.27 3.45 -18.22
N ALA A 520 -0.02 3.12 -18.51
CA ALA A 520 1.07 4.08 -18.54
C ALA A 520 0.89 5.12 -19.65
N PHE A 521 0.45 4.72 -20.85
CA PHE A 521 0.09 5.66 -21.93
C PHE A 521 -1.10 6.55 -21.58
N PHE A 522 -2.12 6.01 -20.91
CA PHE A 522 -3.25 6.79 -20.41
C PHE A 522 -2.78 7.93 -19.50
N HIS A 523 -1.89 7.64 -18.54
CA HIS A 523 -1.30 8.68 -17.70
C HIS A 523 -0.39 9.62 -18.49
N LEU A 524 0.43 9.10 -19.40
CA LEU A 524 1.29 9.95 -20.23
C LEU A 524 0.50 10.97 -21.05
N ARG A 525 -0.70 10.60 -21.54
CA ARG A 525 -1.63 11.52 -22.20
C ARG A 525 -2.11 12.65 -21.27
N GLN A 526 -2.43 12.32 -20.02
CA GLN A 526 -2.78 13.34 -19.02
C GLN A 526 -1.59 14.26 -18.71
N VAL A 527 -0.40 13.68 -18.54
CA VAL A 527 0.83 14.43 -18.27
C VAL A 527 1.16 15.38 -19.43
N ARG A 528 0.93 14.96 -20.68
CA ARG A 528 1.10 15.82 -21.86
C ARG A 528 0.21 17.07 -21.82
N GLN A 529 -0.99 16.99 -21.25
CA GLN A 529 -1.87 18.16 -21.06
C GLN A 529 -1.32 19.12 -20.00
N LEU A 530 -0.60 18.60 -18.99
CA LEU A 530 0.01 19.39 -17.93
C LEU A 530 1.37 19.98 -18.31
N ALA A 531 2.08 19.39 -19.27
CA ALA A 531 3.44 19.78 -19.65
C ALA A 531 3.63 21.29 -19.94
N PRO A 532 2.66 22.01 -20.56
CA PRO A 532 2.79 23.47 -20.74
C PRO A 532 2.72 24.29 -19.45
N TYR A 533 2.20 23.70 -18.36
CA TYR A 533 1.93 24.33 -17.08
C TYR A 533 2.78 23.76 -15.94
N LEU A 534 3.91 23.12 -16.27
CA LEU A 534 4.87 22.58 -15.30
C LEU A 534 6.30 22.95 -15.73
N SER A 535 7.18 23.17 -14.76
CA SER A 535 8.63 23.17 -14.98
C SER A 535 9.09 21.77 -15.39
N ASP A 536 10.28 21.67 -15.99
CA ASP A 536 10.79 20.38 -16.47
C ASP A 536 11.06 19.44 -15.28
N GLU A 537 11.50 19.95 -14.12
CA GLU A 537 11.65 19.17 -12.89
C GLU A 537 10.31 18.65 -12.33
N ALA A 538 9.29 19.50 -12.31
CA ALA A 538 7.95 19.10 -11.86
C ALA A 538 7.34 18.09 -12.85
N LEU A 539 7.56 18.28 -14.14
CA LEU A 539 7.14 17.35 -15.19
C LEU A 539 7.83 15.99 -15.03
N ALA A 540 9.14 15.95 -14.79
CA ALA A 540 9.89 14.72 -14.51
C ALA A 540 9.33 14.01 -13.26
N THR A 541 9.06 14.76 -12.19
CA THR A 541 8.44 14.22 -10.96
C THR A 541 7.08 13.59 -11.24
N VAL A 542 6.23 14.26 -12.02
CA VAL A 542 4.91 13.74 -12.42
C VAL A 542 5.04 12.50 -13.32
N ILE A 543 5.97 12.50 -14.28
CA ILE A 543 6.25 11.33 -15.13
C ILE A 543 6.70 10.15 -14.28
N HIS A 544 7.64 10.35 -13.36
CA HIS A 544 8.12 9.27 -12.50
C HIS A 544 7.01 8.73 -11.58
N ALA A 545 6.26 9.63 -10.95
CA ALA A 545 5.17 9.25 -10.07
C ALA A 545 4.05 8.50 -10.81
N THR A 546 3.69 8.90 -12.02
CA THR A 546 2.49 8.38 -12.73
C THR A 546 2.77 7.34 -13.80
N VAL A 547 3.90 7.42 -14.51
CA VAL A 547 4.26 6.53 -15.62
C VAL A 547 5.31 5.52 -15.18
N THR A 548 6.47 5.99 -14.69
CA THR A 548 7.60 5.11 -14.35
C THR A 548 7.24 4.13 -13.24
N SER A 549 6.55 4.59 -12.18
CA SER A 549 6.08 3.74 -11.07
C SER A 549 5.23 2.54 -11.52
N ARG A 550 4.48 2.66 -12.63
CA ARG A 550 3.66 1.57 -13.19
C ARG A 550 4.50 0.55 -13.95
N LEU A 551 5.55 1.02 -14.62
CA LEU A 551 6.50 0.13 -15.29
C LEU A 551 7.36 -0.62 -14.27
N ASP A 552 7.60 -0.02 -13.10
CA ASP A 552 8.44 -0.58 -12.04
C ASP A 552 7.70 -1.49 -11.06
N TYR A 553 6.36 -1.46 -11.04
CA TYR A 553 5.57 -2.33 -10.16
C TYR A 553 5.75 -3.79 -10.57
N CYS A 554 6.31 -4.60 -9.66
CA CYS A 554 6.63 -6.02 -9.86
C CYS A 554 7.52 -6.31 -11.08
N ASN A 555 8.42 -5.38 -11.44
CA ASN A 555 9.22 -5.48 -12.66
C ASN A 555 10.35 -6.53 -12.60
N ALA A 556 10.64 -7.13 -11.43
CA ALA A 556 11.49 -8.31 -11.32
C ALA A 556 10.92 -9.49 -12.13
N LEU A 557 9.59 -9.59 -12.26
CA LEU A 557 8.93 -10.63 -13.04
C LEU A 557 9.16 -10.49 -14.56
N TYR A 558 9.59 -9.31 -15.00
CA TYR A 558 9.85 -8.99 -16.42
C TYR A 558 11.26 -9.36 -16.86
N VAL A 559 12.14 -9.77 -15.94
CA VAL A 559 13.50 -10.21 -16.28
C VAL A 559 13.45 -11.44 -17.19
N GLY A 560 14.25 -11.39 -18.26
CA GLY A 560 14.33 -12.45 -19.27
C GLY A 560 13.10 -12.59 -20.17
N LEU A 561 12.21 -11.59 -20.21
CA LEU A 561 11.13 -11.57 -21.19
C LEU A 561 11.66 -11.42 -22.64
N PRO A 562 10.94 -11.95 -23.65
CA PRO A 562 11.29 -11.75 -25.05
C PRO A 562 11.35 -10.27 -25.43
N MET A 563 12.22 -9.93 -26.38
CA MET A 563 12.39 -8.55 -26.88
C MET A 563 11.09 -7.93 -27.40
N SER A 564 10.19 -8.74 -27.97
CA SER A 564 8.87 -8.28 -28.43
C SER A 564 8.01 -7.71 -27.29
N MET A 565 8.09 -8.32 -26.10
CA MET A 565 7.35 -7.87 -24.91
C MET A 565 8.04 -6.68 -24.25
N THR A 566 9.35 -6.75 -24.05
CA THR A 566 10.10 -5.65 -23.42
C THR A 566 10.06 -4.38 -24.27
N ARG A 567 9.98 -4.50 -25.61
CA ARG A 567 9.75 -3.38 -26.53
C ARG A 567 8.49 -2.58 -26.20
N LYS A 568 7.38 -3.23 -25.79
CA LYS A 568 6.13 -2.53 -25.41
C LYS A 568 6.39 -1.55 -24.26
N LEU A 569 7.14 -1.99 -23.24
CA LEU A 569 7.53 -1.17 -22.09
C LEU A 569 8.56 -0.08 -22.45
N ARG A 570 9.52 -0.40 -23.32
CA ARG A 570 10.53 0.57 -23.81
C ARG A 570 9.88 1.71 -24.58
N ILE A 571 8.86 1.45 -25.41
CA ILE A 571 8.16 2.51 -26.15
C ILE A 571 7.52 3.51 -25.17
N VAL A 572 6.92 3.03 -24.07
CA VAL A 572 6.36 3.91 -23.04
C VAL A 572 7.44 4.80 -22.42
N GLN A 573 8.57 4.22 -22.00
CA GLN A 573 9.69 4.99 -21.42
C GLN A 573 10.22 6.03 -22.42
N ASN A 574 10.41 5.63 -23.67
CA ASN A 574 10.91 6.50 -24.74
C ASN A 574 9.95 7.67 -25.00
N ALA A 575 8.64 7.40 -25.03
CA ALA A 575 7.63 8.45 -25.19
C ALA A 575 7.63 9.43 -24.00
N ALA A 576 7.82 8.92 -22.79
CA ALA A 576 7.93 9.75 -21.59
C ALA A 576 9.20 10.62 -21.60
N ALA A 577 10.34 10.06 -21.98
CA ALA A 577 11.60 10.80 -22.11
C ALA A 577 11.47 11.91 -23.15
N ARG A 578 10.92 11.61 -24.34
CA ARG A 578 10.67 12.60 -25.40
C ARG A 578 9.70 13.70 -24.97
N LEU A 579 8.67 13.37 -24.18
CA LEU A 579 7.75 14.37 -23.65
C LEU A 579 8.47 15.36 -22.72
N LEU A 580 9.35 14.85 -21.86
CA LEU A 580 10.11 15.64 -20.91
C LEU A 580 11.10 16.58 -21.62
N THR A 581 11.89 16.05 -22.55
CA THR A 581 12.94 16.79 -23.26
C THR A 581 12.45 17.52 -24.51
N ARG A 582 11.16 17.39 -24.83
CA ARG A 582 10.54 17.93 -26.06
C ARG A 582 11.25 17.47 -27.35
N THR A 583 11.88 16.30 -27.31
CA THR A 583 12.65 15.75 -28.43
C THR A 583 11.74 15.19 -29.52
N LEU A 584 12.03 15.52 -30.79
CA LEU A 584 11.28 15.02 -31.95
C LEU A 584 11.34 13.50 -32.04
N VAL A 585 10.26 12.87 -32.51
CA VAL A 585 10.13 11.40 -32.61
C VAL A 585 11.24 10.76 -33.47
N LYS A 586 11.74 11.47 -34.47
CA LYS A 586 12.78 11.00 -35.40
C LYS A 586 14.18 10.93 -34.78
N CYS A 587 14.45 11.71 -33.72
CA CYS A 587 15.77 11.72 -33.09
C CYS A 587 16.04 10.38 -32.40
N HIS A 588 17.29 9.92 -32.41
CA HIS A 588 17.67 8.71 -31.69
C HIS A 588 17.42 8.87 -30.18
N ILE A 589 16.89 7.83 -29.53
CA ILE A 589 16.45 7.92 -28.13
C ILE A 589 17.58 7.73 -27.13
N THR A 590 18.65 7.03 -27.49
CA THR A 590 19.76 6.71 -26.59
C THR A 590 20.41 7.95 -25.98
N PRO A 591 20.76 9.01 -26.74
CA PRO A 591 21.32 10.25 -26.15
C PRO A 591 20.37 10.92 -25.16
N VAL A 592 19.06 10.84 -25.40
CA VAL A 592 18.04 11.41 -24.51
C VAL A 592 18.01 10.66 -23.18
N LEU A 593 18.00 9.32 -23.21
CA LEU A 593 18.01 8.51 -21.98
C LEU A 593 19.33 8.67 -21.21
N GLN A 594 20.46 8.79 -21.92
CA GLN A 594 21.76 9.09 -21.32
C GLN A 594 21.75 10.45 -20.60
N HIS A 595 21.31 11.51 -21.29
CA HIS A 595 21.23 12.86 -20.72
C HIS A 595 20.31 12.93 -19.50
N LEU A 596 19.18 12.23 -19.53
CA LEU A 596 18.26 12.13 -18.39
C LEU A 596 18.77 11.23 -17.25
N HIS A 597 19.86 10.50 -17.47
CA HIS A 597 20.35 9.45 -16.59
C HIS A 597 19.29 8.36 -16.29
N TRP A 598 18.46 8.05 -17.29
CA TRP A 598 17.37 7.08 -17.20
C TRP A 598 17.83 5.70 -17.64
N LEU A 599 17.85 4.76 -16.70
CA LEU A 599 18.15 3.36 -16.98
C LEU A 599 17.06 2.76 -17.89
N PRO A 600 17.41 2.10 -19.03
CA PRO A 600 16.43 1.50 -19.92
C PRO A 600 15.59 0.43 -19.21
N THR A 601 14.32 0.27 -19.60
CA THR A 601 13.36 -0.62 -18.92
C THR A 601 13.92 -2.02 -18.63
N ASP A 602 14.63 -2.63 -19.58
CA ASP A 602 15.21 -3.98 -19.44
C ASP A 602 16.18 -4.05 -18.25
N TYR A 603 17.02 -3.03 -18.09
CA TYR A 603 17.97 -2.91 -17.00
C TYR A 603 17.32 -2.53 -15.66
N ARG A 604 16.13 -1.92 -15.67
CA ARG A 604 15.37 -1.63 -14.43
C ARG A 604 14.87 -2.90 -13.75
N GLY A 605 14.48 -3.91 -14.53
CA GLY A 605 14.15 -5.24 -14.01
C GLY A 605 15.37 -5.92 -13.39
N LEU A 606 16.53 -5.86 -14.06
CA LEU A 606 17.80 -6.38 -13.52
C LEU A 606 18.19 -5.68 -12.21
N TYR A 607 18.09 -4.36 -12.18
CA TYR A 607 18.31 -3.57 -10.97
C TYR A 607 17.42 -4.08 -9.83
N LYS A 608 16.12 -4.27 -10.09
CA LYS A 608 15.19 -4.75 -9.07
C LYS A 608 15.54 -6.15 -8.57
N MET A 609 15.81 -7.08 -9.48
CA MET A 609 16.16 -8.46 -9.14
C MET A 609 17.43 -8.52 -8.27
N LEU A 610 18.45 -7.72 -8.60
CA LEU A 610 19.69 -7.64 -7.81
C LEU A 610 19.47 -6.97 -6.44
N VAL A 611 18.61 -5.96 -6.34
CA VAL A 611 18.22 -5.37 -5.05
C VAL A 611 17.44 -6.36 -4.19
N LEU A 612 16.53 -7.14 -4.79
CA LEU A 612 15.84 -8.22 -4.08
C LEU A 612 16.84 -9.28 -3.58
N THR A 613 17.78 -9.69 -4.43
CA THR A 613 18.85 -10.64 -4.10
C THR A 613 19.69 -10.15 -2.93
N PHE A 614 20.14 -8.88 -2.97
CA PHE A 614 20.87 -8.25 -1.87
C PHE A 614 20.07 -8.32 -0.57
N LYS A 615 18.80 -7.87 -0.61
CA LYS A 615 17.94 -7.86 0.58
C LYS A 615 17.77 -9.25 1.18
N THR A 616 17.56 -10.26 0.34
CA THR A 616 17.39 -11.65 0.80
C THR A 616 18.66 -12.23 1.41
N LEU A 617 19.84 -11.89 0.89
CA LEU A 617 21.12 -12.36 1.42
C LEU A 617 21.47 -11.76 2.79
N TYR A 618 21.10 -10.49 3.01
CA TYR A 618 21.42 -9.74 4.24
C TYR A 618 20.25 -9.65 5.24
N GLY A 619 19.27 -10.56 5.16
CA GLY A 619 18.16 -10.62 6.12
C GLY A 619 17.18 -9.44 6.07
N GLN A 620 17.21 -8.62 5.01
CA GLN A 620 16.29 -7.50 4.77
C GLN A 620 15.12 -7.88 3.84
N GLY A 621 14.95 -9.18 3.59
CA GLY A 621 13.91 -9.75 2.75
C GLY A 621 13.40 -11.08 3.32
N PRO A 622 12.35 -11.66 2.72
CA PRO A 622 11.72 -12.86 3.25
C PRO A 622 12.63 -14.08 3.21
N SER A 623 12.55 -14.91 4.26
CA SER A 623 13.28 -16.19 4.36
C SER A 623 12.97 -17.14 3.21
N TYR A 624 11.71 -17.24 2.78
CA TYR A 624 11.32 -18.13 1.69
C TYR A 624 11.98 -17.81 0.33
N LEU A 625 12.50 -16.58 0.13
CA LEU A 625 13.33 -16.27 -1.04
C LEU A 625 14.81 -16.56 -0.77
N ARG A 626 15.29 -16.32 0.45
CA ARG A 626 16.65 -16.68 0.86
C ARG A 626 16.89 -18.17 0.67
N ASP A 627 15.92 -19.00 1.01
CA ASP A 627 16.01 -20.46 0.88
C ASP A 627 16.09 -20.95 -0.58
N ARG A 628 15.84 -20.06 -1.56
CA ARG A 628 16.04 -20.32 -2.99
C ARG A 628 17.45 -19.98 -3.48
N LEU A 629 18.29 -19.40 -2.63
CA LEU A 629 19.66 -19.01 -2.93
C LEU A 629 20.61 -19.85 -2.06
N SER A 630 21.52 -20.58 -2.70
CA SER A 630 22.60 -21.29 -2.02
C SER A 630 23.95 -20.75 -2.48
N PHE A 631 24.95 -20.80 -1.60
CA PHE A 631 26.33 -20.49 -1.96
C PHE A 631 26.98 -21.70 -2.62
N SER A 632 27.87 -21.47 -3.59
CA SER A 632 28.60 -22.55 -4.23
C SER A 632 29.60 -23.16 -3.25
N HIS A 633 29.39 -24.41 -2.84
CA HIS A 633 30.35 -25.17 -2.06
C HIS A 633 31.41 -25.80 -2.99
N HIS A 634 32.27 -24.97 -3.59
CA HIS A 634 33.49 -25.51 -4.19
C HIS A 634 34.42 -25.96 -3.06
N ARG A 635 34.25 -27.22 -2.63
CA ARG A 635 35.28 -27.98 -1.91
C ARG A 635 36.56 -27.90 -2.77
N ARG A 636 37.58 -27.18 -2.29
CA ARG A 636 38.95 -27.03 -2.87
C ARG A 636 39.26 -25.78 -3.74
N SER A 637 38.67 -24.61 -3.50
CA SER A 637 39.29 -23.36 -4.02
C SER A 637 39.95 -22.55 -2.90
N GLN A 638 41.25 -22.30 -3.03
CA GLN A 638 42.06 -21.53 -2.08
C GLN A 638 41.98 -20.00 -2.33
N GLN A 639 41.10 -19.55 -3.24
CA GLN A 639 40.95 -18.12 -3.55
C GLN A 639 39.78 -17.47 -2.78
N PRO A 640 40.02 -16.41 -1.98
CA PRO A 640 38.97 -15.71 -1.23
C PRO A 640 37.83 -15.15 -2.11
N SER A 641 38.13 -14.81 -3.36
CA SER A 641 37.20 -14.19 -4.33
C SER A 641 36.06 -15.11 -4.79
N GLN A 642 36.19 -16.44 -4.60
CA GLN A 642 35.20 -17.42 -5.02
C GLN A 642 34.25 -17.89 -3.90
N ARG A 643 34.48 -17.48 -2.64
CA ARG A 643 33.65 -17.89 -1.49
C ARG A 643 32.27 -17.21 -1.46
N ASP A 644 32.13 -16.06 -2.13
CA ASP A 644 30.90 -15.25 -2.15
C ASP A 644 30.01 -15.49 -3.38
N LEU A 645 30.29 -16.54 -4.17
CA LEU A 645 29.52 -16.86 -5.37
C LEU A 645 28.30 -17.72 -5.02
N LEU A 646 27.15 -17.33 -5.58
CA LEU A 646 25.92 -18.12 -5.49
C LEU A 646 25.98 -19.32 -6.44
N TYR A 647 25.35 -20.41 -6.06
CA TYR A 647 25.15 -21.57 -6.91
C TYR A 647 24.23 -21.20 -8.07
N VAL A 648 24.68 -21.46 -9.30
CA VAL A 648 23.87 -21.31 -10.51
C VAL A 648 23.56 -22.71 -11.03
N PRO A 649 22.28 -23.12 -11.08
CA PRO A 649 21.90 -24.43 -11.63
C PRO A 649 22.43 -24.62 -13.05
N GLY A 650 23.02 -25.79 -13.32
CA GLY A 650 23.62 -26.10 -14.61
C GLY A 650 22.61 -26.54 -15.67
N PRO A 651 23.04 -26.78 -16.93
CA PRO A 651 22.16 -27.26 -18.01
C PRO A 651 21.49 -28.62 -17.73
N ARG A 652 22.02 -29.41 -16.78
CA ARG A 652 21.42 -30.68 -16.36
C ARG A 652 20.26 -30.51 -15.37
N GLU A 653 20.14 -29.35 -14.74
CA GLU A 653 19.09 -29.02 -13.75
C GLU A 653 18.08 -28.00 -14.30
N VAL A 654 18.30 -27.53 -15.52
CA VAL A 654 17.48 -26.51 -16.19
C VAL A 654 17.14 -27.04 -17.59
N HIS A 655 16.03 -27.75 -17.68
CA HIS A 655 15.62 -28.43 -18.92
C HIS A 655 14.88 -27.49 -19.89
N LEU A 656 14.07 -26.57 -19.37
CA LEU A 656 13.30 -25.58 -20.10
C LEU A 656 14.01 -24.23 -20.11
N GLU A 657 15.04 -24.12 -20.94
CA GLU A 657 15.93 -22.96 -21.01
C GLU A 657 15.19 -21.60 -21.14
N ARG A 658 14.07 -21.55 -21.88
CA ARG A 658 13.30 -20.32 -22.11
C ARG A 658 12.49 -19.85 -20.88
N THR A 659 11.94 -20.78 -20.10
CA THR A 659 11.04 -20.45 -18.98
C THR A 659 11.78 -20.52 -17.65
N ARG A 660 12.56 -21.57 -17.42
CA ARG A 660 13.27 -21.82 -16.15
C ARG A 660 14.39 -20.82 -15.89
N ARG A 661 15.11 -20.33 -16.91
CA ARG A 661 16.13 -19.26 -16.73
C ARG A 661 15.57 -17.96 -16.15
N ARG A 662 14.26 -17.72 -16.29
CA ARG A 662 13.58 -16.54 -15.74
C ARG A 662 13.21 -16.70 -14.27
N ALA A 663 13.30 -17.91 -13.72
CA ALA A 663 13.00 -18.18 -12.33
C ALA A 663 14.04 -17.52 -11.41
N PHE A 664 13.62 -17.09 -10.22
CA PHE A 664 14.48 -16.37 -9.28
C PHE A 664 15.70 -17.19 -8.88
N SER A 665 15.51 -18.47 -8.55
CA SER A 665 16.55 -19.44 -8.19
C SER A 665 17.62 -19.68 -9.26
N VAL A 666 17.44 -19.17 -10.49
CA VAL A 666 18.43 -19.26 -11.57
C VAL A 666 18.95 -17.87 -11.94
N SER A 667 18.04 -16.94 -12.22
CA SER A 667 18.37 -15.59 -12.68
C SER A 667 19.06 -14.74 -11.62
N ALA A 668 18.64 -14.80 -10.36
CA ALA A 668 19.26 -14.02 -9.29
C ALA A 668 20.71 -14.44 -9.02
N PRO A 669 21.04 -15.74 -8.82
CA PRO A 669 22.43 -16.19 -8.72
C PRO A 669 23.31 -15.80 -9.91
N ALA A 670 22.81 -15.99 -11.14
CA ALA A 670 23.57 -15.68 -12.35
C ALA A 670 23.88 -14.17 -12.45
N LEU A 671 22.90 -13.31 -12.16
CA LEU A 671 23.08 -11.86 -12.16
C LEU A 671 24.00 -11.39 -11.03
N TRP A 672 23.87 -11.95 -9.83
CA TRP A 672 24.71 -11.62 -8.68
C TRP A 672 26.18 -11.97 -8.93
N ASN A 673 26.44 -13.15 -9.49
CA ASN A 673 27.79 -13.59 -9.83
C ASN A 673 28.42 -12.77 -10.96
N ALA A 674 27.60 -12.14 -11.81
CA ALA A 674 28.08 -11.22 -12.85
C ALA A 674 28.48 -9.83 -12.33
N LEU A 675 28.22 -9.51 -11.06
CA LEU A 675 28.64 -8.25 -10.45
C LEU A 675 30.17 -8.19 -10.26
N PRO A 676 30.76 -6.98 -10.20
CA PRO A 676 32.12 -6.80 -9.72
C PRO A 676 32.31 -7.28 -8.27
N PRO A 677 33.49 -7.84 -7.90
CA PRO A 677 33.74 -8.30 -6.52
C PRO A 677 33.52 -7.22 -5.45
N TYR A 678 33.93 -5.98 -5.71
CA TYR A 678 33.76 -4.88 -4.74
C TYR A 678 32.28 -4.58 -4.43
N MET A 679 31.36 -4.80 -5.37
CA MET A 679 29.93 -4.61 -5.14
C MET A 679 29.34 -5.75 -4.33
N ARG A 680 29.77 -6.99 -4.57
CA ARG A 680 29.33 -8.15 -3.77
C ARG A 680 29.78 -8.05 -2.31
N ALA A 681 30.94 -7.43 -2.07
CA ALA A 681 31.48 -7.19 -0.73
C ALA A 681 30.71 -6.11 0.06
N MET A 682 29.86 -5.29 -0.58
CA MET A 682 29.07 -4.27 0.11
C MET A 682 28.05 -4.90 1.04
N ARG A 683 27.92 -4.34 2.24
CA ARG A 683 26.98 -4.81 3.28
C ARG A 683 25.79 -3.87 3.51
N GLU A 684 25.87 -2.64 3.02
CA GLU A 684 24.81 -1.64 3.14
C GLU A 684 24.00 -1.48 1.85
N LEU A 685 22.67 -1.42 1.98
CA LEU A 685 21.76 -1.33 0.83
C LEU A 685 21.89 0.00 0.07
N GLY A 686 22.08 1.12 0.79
CA GLY A 686 22.19 2.45 0.19
C GLY A 686 23.37 2.56 -0.80
N PRO A 687 24.61 2.35 -0.33
CA PRO A 687 25.79 2.32 -1.18
C PRO A 687 25.68 1.29 -2.33
N PHE A 688 25.17 0.09 -2.04
CA PHE A 688 24.97 -0.95 -3.06
C PHE A 688 24.02 -0.50 -4.17
N THR A 689 22.86 0.06 -3.83
CA THR A 689 21.88 0.52 -4.83
C THR A 689 22.43 1.64 -5.72
N LEU A 690 23.21 2.55 -5.16
CA LEU A 690 23.85 3.62 -5.92
C LEU A 690 24.90 3.05 -6.89
N ALA A 691 25.83 2.23 -6.40
CA ALA A 691 26.87 1.60 -7.21
C ALA A 691 26.25 0.71 -8.32
N LEU A 692 25.20 -0.03 -7.98
CA LEU A 692 24.48 -0.87 -8.93
C LEU A 692 23.83 -0.09 -10.05
N LYS A 693 23.18 1.04 -9.73
CA LYS A 693 22.59 1.90 -10.75
C LYS A 693 23.67 2.40 -11.70
N THR A 694 24.81 2.87 -11.18
CA THR A 694 25.93 3.34 -11.99
C THR A 694 26.48 2.24 -12.89
N TRP A 695 26.75 1.06 -12.34
CA TRP A 695 27.27 -0.09 -13.09
C TRP A 695 26.33 -0.54 -14.22
N LEU A 696 25.02 -0.66 -13.94
CA LEU A 696 24.03 -1.00 -14.96
C LEU A 696 23.88 0.11 -16.01
N PHE A 697 24.02 1.37 -15.62
CA PHE A 697 23.95 2.51 -16.54
C PHE A 697 25.12 2.51 -17.52
N THR A 698 26.36 2.31 -17.04
CA THR A 698 27.56 2.16 -17.88
C THR A 698 27.40 1.02 -18.87
N ARG A 699 26.90 -0.14 -18.41
CA ARG A 699 26.59 -1.29 -19.27
C ARG A 699 25.52 -1.02 -20.32
N ALA A 700 24.43 -0.37 -19.93
CA ALA A 700 23.31 -0.10 -20.82
C ALA A 700 23.68 0.81 -22.01
N PHE A 701 24.73 1.61 -21.83
CA PHE A 701 25.13 2.64 -22.78
C PHE A 701 26.55 2.45 -23.32
N ASN A 702 27.22 1.34 -23.00
CA ASN A 702 28.60 1.02 -23.40
C ASN A 702 29.58 2.16 -23.10
N LEU A 703 29.50 2.75 -21.90
CA LEU A 703 30.36 3.86 -21.46
C LEU A 703 31.67 3.38 -20.82
N PHE A 704 32.23 2.28 -21.31
CA PHE A 704 33.42 1.62 -20.75
C PHE A 704 34.72 2.34 -21.08
#